data_AF-A0A938G7U3-F1
#
_entry.id   AF-A0A938G7U3-F1
#
_cell.length_a   1.000
_cell.length_b   1.000
_cell.length_c   1.000
_cell.angle_alpha   90.00
_cell.angle_beta   90.00
_cell.angle_gamma   90.00
#
_symmetry.space_group_name_H-M   'P 1'
#
loop_
_entity.id
_entity.type
_entity.pdbx_description
1 polymer ?
#
loop_
_entity_poly.entity_id
_entity_poly.type
_entity_poly.pdbx_seq_one_letter_code
_entity_poly.pdbx_strand_id
1 'polypeptide(L)'
;MRAGLTSVPSGLESARAFACFVRRPAGRNVGPVQSLTVIGPTVERWPAGAPTTARGARALPGSEGKFARKLSMKSIIQITSLLLLLALLPAAAQGRVVINEIFYNAPNDLEDLEYVELHNTGSEAVDLGGWAFTKGIKFKFEAGAKIDAKGFLVLCRNRDRFKEFYSVPVHGAFDQPLSNKGEQLELSDAAGKAVDAVKYKDDAPWPLGADGFSGSLERICPDTNGDTPSNWAASPLSEDRIKPAGTPGKANASYSPQLPPTIAKVKFTPEIAAPDQPITVEADVSDSVGASEVSLLYRLAGAGFEKPETSVPMKKVSDVRYAAVIPGQAKDQLIRFRIEAKSPNGARRFHPAETEPRPALSTYVHQTAASGKIPLAWIINTTEAELKSAEQRSRFAGRGGFFPGGFGGRGGGFGGPGGFGRGGFGPGMFVAPQMMLQADKNADQKLSKAEFTALAETWFDKLDPDKAGKLNQDQFNERFGELLPPPQGFGPPGEGPRGGRGGFGPTMFVAPGLFSVADANKDTVLTREEFQAAFGKWFGDWDQDKSGSLDEGKLNTGLNATLPPPQFGGRGGFGGRGGDRERGAGEFRGPGGFGGRGGFGFRAGPTEPTSSRSAFVYFDPETRQLQLFDFVQVVPRKGGQKVHFYKDQPLKKMTTINLIFESENAALAEPLAYEVYRRVGVAAPQSHHVRLALNGQPAGYSLLVEQVNRAFLRRNKLSDDGNLYKLLWYERDLVRQHEKKTNTREGHDDLLSLINALQKTQGDEQWEIIKKNFDVEQMVNYFVASMALSNWDGFWNNYFTYHDVHGSGKWTMYPWDEDNTWGTSMGFGGMGQVFYNMPITFGMNGDTPPGGRRGFGGGGGAGWWRQPGYFSGPLLANPQFRKLFLARMKEALESIYTEEVFVPIINAMGERLRPEVSLRAEAFGMDASRALQNLDQLLQAFRDHVKKRREFLLAQEEVKNAGQPGAR
;
A
#
# COMPACT_ATOMS: atom_id res chain seq x y z
N MET A 1 3.57 35.56 -48.05
CA MET A 1 2.96 35.25 -49.36
C MET A 1 3.27 33.80 -49.73
N ARG A 2 2.37 33.14 -50.46
CA ARG A 2 2.49 31.88 -51.26
C ARG A 2 3.59 30.82 -50.93
N ALA A 3 3.09 29.65 -50.53
CA ALA A 3 3.25 28.33 -51.17
C ALA A 3 4.61 27.61 -51.28
N GLY A 4 4.58 26.32 -50.90
CA GLY A 4 5.56 25.27 -51.25
C GLY A 4 4.98 23.89 -50.88
N LEU A 5 5.02 22.92 -51.79
CA LEU A 5 4.40 21.58 -51.68
C LEU A 5 5.43 20.50 -52.05
N THR A 6 5.07 19.21 -51.83
CA THR A 6 5.84 17.98 -52.16
C THR A 6 7.02 17.66 -51.21
N SER A 7 7.41 16.40 -50.92
CA SER A 7 6.96 15.07 -51.37
C SER A 7 7.22 13.99 -50.30
N VAL A 8 6.56 12.82 -50.41
CA VAL A 8 6.82 11.60 -49.61
C VAL A 8 7.18 10.43 -50.54
N PRO A 9 8.15 9.55 -50.19
CA PRO A 9 8.35 8.27 -50.86
C PRO A 9 7.88 7.05 -50.01
N SER A 10 7.16 6.15 -50.67
CA SER A 10 7.10 4.70 -50.37
C SER A 10 8.37 4.01 -50.94
N GLY A 11 8.73 2.74 -50.65
CA GLY A 11 8.16 1.65 -49.86
C GLY A 11 8.98 0.36 -50.08
N LEU A 12 8.45 -0.83 -49.72
CA LEU A 12 9.04 -2.19 -49.86
C LEU A 12 10.26 -2.52 -48.94
N GLU A 13 10.51 -3.75 -48.50
CA GLU A 13 9.66 -4.96 -48.28
C GLU A 13 10.43 -5.94 -47.36
N SER A 14 9.72 -6.78 -46.59
CA SER A 14 9.98 -8.23 -46.46
C SER A 14 9.20 -8.85 -45.30
N ALA A 15 8.63 -10.03 -45.53
CA ALA A 15 7.81 -10.76 -44.57
C ALA A 15 8.53 -12.01 -44.05
N ARG A 16 8.20 -12.42 -42.82
CA ARG A 16 8.24 -13.84 -42.41
C ARG A 16 6.98 -14.19 -41.63
N ALA A 17 6.30 -15.24 -42.08
CA ALA A 17 5.10 -15.76 -41.47
C ALA A 17 5.41 -16.93 -40.53
N PHE A 18 4.50 -17.19 -39.59
CA PHE A 18 4.29 -18.52 -39.04
C PHE A 18 2.80 -18.84 -39.09
N ALA A 19 2.47 -20.03 -39.59
CA ALA A 19 1.09 -20.47 -39.80
C ALA A 19 0.64 -21.45 -38.71
N CYS A 20 -0.66 -21.49 -38.44
CA CYS A 20 -1.28 -22.68 -37.86
C CYS A 20 -2.68 -22.91 -38.45
N PHE A 21 -3.01 -24.17 -38.71
CA PHE A 21 -4.19 -24.65 -39.42
C PHE A 21 -5.37 -24.91 -38.47
N VAL A 22 -6.60 -24.52 -38.84
CA VAL A 22 -7.81 -25.37 -38.72
C VAL A 22 -8.80 -25.02 -39.86
N ARG A 23 -9.40 -26.04 -40.50
CA ARG A 23 -10.44 -25.92 -41.55
C ARG A 23 -11.86 -25.83 -40.97
N ARG A 24 -12.78 -25.09 -41.62
CA ARG A 24 -14.05 -25.58 -42.25
C ARG A 24 -14.81 -24.43 -42.96
N PRO A 25 -15.79 -24.71 -43.86
CA PRO A 25 -15.90 -23.92 -45.11
C PRO A 25 -17.16 -23.04 -45.31
N ALA A 26 -16.94 -21.96 -46.09
CA ALA A 26 -17.75 -21.40 -47.19
C ALA A 26 -19.28 -21.23 -47.09
N GLY A 27 -19.76 -19.98 -47.28
CA GLY A 27 -21.17 -19.67 -47.55
C GLY A 27 -21.51 -18.17 -47.76
N ARG A 28 -21.17 -17.63 -48.95
CA ARG A 28 -21.71 -16.44 -49.68
C ARG A 28 -22.96 -15.69 -49.11
N ASN A 29 -23.21 -14.38 -49.33
CA ASN A 29 -22.45 -13.22 -49.85
C ASN A 29 -23.36 -11.93 -49.78
N VAL A 30 -22.81 -10.73 -50.06
CA VAL A 30 -23.49 -9.45 -50.46
C VAL A 30 -24.15 -8.52 -49.40
N GLY A 31 -23.58 -7.31 -49.25
CA GLY A 31 -24.32 -6.04 -49.44
C GLY A 31 -24.89 -5.25 -48.24
N PRO A 32 -24.60 -3.94 -48.09
CA PRO A 32 -25.12 -3.11 -47.00
C PRO A 32 -26.38 -2.31 -47.38
N VAL A 33 -27.16 -1.89 -46.38
CA VAL A 33 -28.28 -0.93 -46.52
C VAL A 33 -28.02 0.30 -45.64
N GLN A 34 -28.18 1.50 -46.22
CA GLN A 34 -28.10 2.77 -45.50
C GLN A 34 -29.49 3.20 -44.98
N SER A 35 -29.49 3.81 -43.79
CA SER A 35 -30.36 4.90 -43.31
C SER A 35 -31.83 4.99 -43.73
N LEU A 36 -32.72 5.16 -42.74
CA LEU A 36 -33.62 6.33 -42.73
C LEU A 36 -33.95 6.78 -41.30
N THR A 37 -34.24 8.07 -41.14
CA THR A 37 -34.39 8.77 -39.85
C THR A 37 -35.84 9.21 -39.61
N VAL A 38 -36.33 8.91 -38.40
CA VAL A 38 -37.34 9.59 -37.53
C VAL A 38 -38.14 10.78 -38.10
N ILE A 39 -39.48 10.79 -37.87
CA ILE A 39 -40.31 11.82 -37.14
C ILE A 39 -41.83 11.51 -37.37
N GLY A 40 -42.68 11.74 -36.34
CA GLY A 40 -44.16 11.56 -36.37
C GLY A 40 -44.93 12.80 -36.88
N PRO A 41 -46.17 13.14 -36.40
CA PRO A 41 -46.92 12.58 -35.25
C PRO A 41 -48.49 12.50 -35.38
N THR A 42 -49.15 12.22 -34.25
CA THR A 42 -50.53 12.62 -33.79
C THR A 42 -51.86 12.01 -34.35
N VAL A 43 -52.60 11.37 -33.41
CA VAL A 43 -54.03 11.50 -33.04
C VAL A 43 -55.16 11.25 -34.07
N GLU A 44 -56.05 10.29 -33.78
CA GLU A 44 -57.52 10.48 -33.79
C GLU A 44 -58.29 9.42 -32.95
N ARG A 45 -59.62 9.59 -32.80
CA ARG A 45 -60.49 8.98 -31.76
C ARG A 45 -61.93 8.81 -32.32
N TRP A 46 -62.67 7.73 -31.99
CA TRP A 46 -64.16 7.57 -31.86
C TRP A 46 -64.71 6.14 -32.20
N PRO A 47 -65.99 5.77 -31.85
CA PRO A 47 -66.35 4.39 -31.49
C PRO A 47 -67.60 3.74 -32.18
N ALA A 48 -67.85 2.47 -31.80
CA ALA A 48 -69.15 1.77 -31.60
C ALA A 48 -70.21 1.60 -32.73
N GLY A 49 -70.74 0.36 -32.86
CA GLY A 49 -71.98 0.04 -33.59
C GLY A 49 -72.32 -1.46 -33.68
N ALA A 50 -73.59 -1.82 -33.46
CA ALA A 50 -74.24 -3.13 -33.72
C ALA A 50 -75.59 -2.84 -34.47
N PRO A 51 -76.57 -3.76 -34.76
CA PRO A 51 -76.73 -5.20 -34.41
C PRO A 51 -77.38 -6.08 -35.54
N THR A 52 -77.96 -7.24 -35.16
CA THR A 52 -79.17 -7.96 -35.70
C THR A 52 -79.11 -9.37 -36.36
N THR A 53 -79.94 -10.29 -35.78
CA THR A 53 -80.76 -11.41 -36.35
C THR A 53 -80.12 -12.60 -37.13
N ALA A 54 -80.74 -13.80 -37.29
CA ALA A 54 -81.63 -14.65 -36.45
C ALA A 54 -81.92 -16.04 -37.15
N ARG A 55 -82.26 -17.11 -36.39
CA ARG A 55 -82.77 -18.46 -36.82
C ARG A 55 -81.76 -19.36 -37.58
N GLY A 56 -81.81 -20.71 -37.57
CA GLY A 56 -82.63 -21.70 -36.82
C GLY A 56 -82.48 -23.16 -37.36
N ALA A 57 -83.03 -24.16 -36.64
CA ALA A 57 -83.35 -25.56 -37.06
C ALA A 57 -82.28 -26.71 -37.14
N ARG A 58 -82.03 -27.38 -36.01
CA ARG A 58 -82.44 -28.77 -35.64
C ARG A 58 -82.40 -29.95 -36.66
N ALA A 59 -81.64 -31.02 -36.35
CA ALA A 59 -82.00 -32.45 -36.55
C ALA A 59 -81.11 -33.43 -35.71
N LEU A 60 -81.58 -34.67 -35.48
CA LEU A 60 -81.07 -35.77 -34.59
C LEU A 60 -80.71 -37.04 -35.42
N PRO A 61 -80.40 -38.26 -34.89
CA PRO A 61 -80.16 -38.80 -33.51
C PRO A 61 -78.68 -39.28 -33.33
N GLY A 62 -78.23 -40.18 -32.43
CA GLY A 62 -78.75 -41.07 -31.34
C GLY A 62 -77.56 -41.52 -30.45
N SER A 63 -77.53 -42.53 -29.56
CA SER A 63 -78.47 -43.51 -28.96
C SER A 63 -77.89 -44.01 -27.60
N GLU A 64 -78.75 -44.32 -26.61
CA GLU A 64 -78.63 -45.26 -25.46
C GLU A 64 -77.28 -45.49 -24.68
N GLY A 65 -77.21 -45.61 -23.34
CA GLY A 65 -78.25 -45.50 -22.30
C GLY A 65 -77.77 -45.82 -20.85
N LYS A 66 -78.46 -45.23 -19.86
CA LYS A 66 -78.67 -45.65 -18.44
C LYS A 66 -77.47 -46.11 -17.56
N PHE A 67 -77.07 -45.27 -16.59
CA PHE A 67 -77.51 -45.40 -15.18
C PHE A 67 -77.06 -44.17 -14.34
N ALA A 68 -78.01 -43.39 -13.82
CA ALA A 68 -77.72 -42.20 -13.02
C ALA A 68 -78.15 -42.41 -11.55
N ARG A 69 -77.19 -42.46 -10.62
CA ARG A 69 -77.45 -42.17 -9.20
C ARG A 69 -77.56 -40.65 -9.06
N LYS A 70 -78.72 -40.13 -8.66
CA LYS A 70 -78.89 -38.71 -8.32
C LYS A 70 -78.06 -38.39 -7.07
N LEU A 71 -76.93 -37.72 -7.25
CA LEU A 71 -76.33 -36.95 -6.15
C LEU A 71 -77.26 -35.77 -5.82
N SER A 72 -77.42 -35.50 -4.53
CA SER A 72 -78.19 -34.34 -4.06
C SER A 72 -77.52 -33.05 -4.53
N MET A 73 -78.31 -32.00 -4.75
CA MET A 73 -77.79 -30.65 -5.06
C MET A 73 -76.84 -30.14 -3.94
N LYS A 74 -77.04 -30.60 -2.69
CA LYS A 74 -76.11 -30.36 -1.57
C LYS A 74 -74.74 -31.05 -1.76
N SER A 75 -74.72 -32.25 -2.35
CA SER A 75 -73.50 -33.00 -2.64
C SER A 75 -72.71 -32.39 -3.81
N ILE A 76 -73.40 -31.84 -4.82
CA ILE A 76 -72.74 -31.09 -5.91
C ILE A 76 -72.11 -29.81 -5.36
N ILE A 77 -72.83 -29.04 -4.53
CA ILE A 77 -72.29 -27.84 -3.87
C ILE A 77 -71.10 -28.20 -2.97
N GLN A 78 -71.18 -29.26 -2.16
CA GLN A 78 -70.03 -29.70 -1.36
C GLN A 78 -68.83 -30.14 -2.20
N ILE A 79 -69.04 -30.84 -3.33
CA ILE A 79 -67.93 -31.28 -4.21
C ILE A 79 -67.33 -30.10 -4.98
N THR A 80 -68.12 -29.13 -5.45
CA THR A 80 -67.58 -27.91 -6.06
C THR A 80 -66.92 -27.01 -5.03
N SER A 81 -67.43 -26.89 -3.81
CA SER A 81 -66.75 -26.16 -2.73
C SER A 81 -65.46 -26.85 -2.30
N LEU A 82 -65.40 -28.18 -2.30
CA LEU A 82 -64.17 -28.92 -1.97
C LEU A 82 -63.13 -28.82 -3.10
N LEU A 83 -63.55 -28.88 -4.37
CA LEU A 83 -62.66 -28.65 -5.52
C LEU A 83 -62.20 -27.19 -5.64
N LEU A 84 -63.04 -26.22 -5.26
CA LEU A 84 -62.65 -24.81 -5.20
C LEU A 84 -61.75 -24.50 -3.99
N LEU A 85 -61.88 -25.24 -2.88
CA LEU A 85 -60.91 -25.21 -1.76
C LEU A 85 -59.57 -25.85 -2.14
N LEU A 86 -59.57 -26.97 -2.88
CA LEU A 86 -58.33 -27.57 -3.38
C LEU A 86 -57.64 -26.72 -4.47
N ALA A 87 -58.39 -25.91 -5.21
CA ALA A 87 -57.85 -24.90 -6.14
C ALA A 87 -57.44 -23.57 -5.44
N LEU A 88 -57.64 -23.47 -4.13
CA LEU A 88 -57.23 -22.34 -3.27
C LEU A 88 -56.26 -22.77 -2.16
N LEU A 89 -55.67 -23.96 -2.28
CA LEU A 89 -54.37 -24.20 -1.64
C LEU A 89 -53.40 -23.16 -2.22
N PRO A 90 -52.68 -22.37 -1.41
CA PRO A 90 -51.49 -21.70 -1.92
C PRO A 90 -50.59 -22.81 -2.48
N ALA A 91 -50.04 -22.61 -3.68
CA ALA A 91 -48.97 -23.47 -4.16
C ALA A 91 -47.91 -23.46 -3.06
N ALA A 92 -47.71 -24.61 -2.38
CA ALA A 92 -46.87 -24.69 -1.20
C ALA A 92 -45.51 -24.10 -1.56
N ALA A 93 -45.09 -23.08 -0.82
CA ALA A 93 -43.95 -22.25 -1.19
C ALA A 93 -42.70 -23.12 -1.26
N GLN A 94 -42.31 -23.49 -2.47
CA GLN A 94 -41.18 -24.36 -2.72
C GLN A 94 -39.93 -23.61 -2.26
N GLY A 95 -39.37 -24.02 -1.12
CA GLY A 95 -38.36 -23.25 -0.40
C GLY A 95 -37.19 -22.88 -1.30
N ARG A 96 -37.03 -21.58 -1.56
CA ARG A 96 -35.98 -21.12 -2.48
C ARG A 96 -34.67 -21.03 -1.71
N VAL A 97 -33.74 -21.91 -2.06
CA VAL A 97 -32.34 -21.77 -1.64
C VAL A 97 -31.67 -20.82 -2.62
N VAL A 98 -31.05 -19.75 -2.12
CA VAL A 98 -30.40 -18.70 -2.91
C VAL A 98 -28.96 -18.49 -2.50
N ILE A 99 -28.14 -18.03 -3.43
CA ILE A 99 -26.78 -17.55 -3.13
C ILE A 99 -26.94 -16.21 -2.40
N ASN A 100 -26.54 -16.14 -1.14
CA ASN A 100 -26.91 -15.07 -0.21
C ASN A 100 -25.76 -14.09 0.10
N GLU A 101 -24.54 -14.61 0.19
CA GLU A 101 -23.34 -13.84 0.51
C GLU A 101 -22.14 -14.43 -0.25
N ILE A 102 -21.25 -13.58 -0.76
CA ILE A 102 -20.03 -13.98 -1.45
C ILE A 102 -18.87 -13.14 -0.94
N PHE A 103 -17.86 -13.76 -0.34
CA PHE A 103 -16.61 -13.10 0.00
C PHE A 103 -15.55 -13.55 -0.99
N TYR A 104 -15.44 -12.80 -2.10
CA TYR A 104 -14.59 -13.15 -3.24
C TYR A 104 -13.22 -12.50 -3.20
N ASN A 105 -13.07 -11.35 -2.52
CA ASN A 105 -11.81 -10.63 -2.38
C ASN A 105 -11.65 -10.11 -0.95
N ALA A 106 -10.89 -10.83 -0.13
CA ALA A 106 -10.62 -10.46 1.25
C ALA A 106 -9.53 -9.35 1.35
N PRO A 107 -9.50 -8.56 2.43
CA PRO A 107 -8.56 -7.44 2.56
C PRO A 107 -7.10 -7.90 2.75
N ASN A 108 -6.16 -7.14 2.18
CA ASN A 108 -4.73 -7.48 2.15
C ASN A 108 -4.49 -8.86 1.52
N ASP A 109 -3.42 -9.56 1.90
CA ASP A 109 -3.07 -10.86 1.32
C ASP A 109 -3.98 -12.02 1.77
N LEU A 110 -5.20 -11.78 2.29
CA LEU A 110 -6.16 -12.81 2.74
C LEU A 110 -6.79 -13.63 1.61
N GLU A 111 -6.07 -13.83 0.49
CA GLU A 111 -6.49 -14.51 -0.74
C GLU A 111 -6.88 -16.00 -0.56
N ASP A 112 -6.71 -16.59 0.62
CA ASP A 112 -7.20 -17.93 0.99
C ASP A 112 -8.50 -17.90 1.83
N LEU A 113 -8.96 -16.72 2.25
CA LEU A 113 -10.22 -16.49 2.96
C LEU A 113 -11.32 -16.11 1.97
N GLU A 114 -11.90 -17.12 1.34
CA GLU A 114 -13.02 -16.98 0.41
C GLU A 114 -14.19 -17.85 0.89
N TYR A 115 -15.42 -17.36 0.74
CA TYR A 115 -16.62 -18.16 1.01
C TYR A 115 -17.81 -17.77 0.13
N VAL A 116 -18.73 -18.73 0.00
CA VAL A 116 -20.05 -18.59 -0.61
C VAL A 116 -21.08 -19.10 0.40
N GLU A 117 -22.09 -18.30 0.69
CA GLU A 117 -23.19 -18.67 1.55
C GLU A 117 -24.48 -18.93 0.74
N LEU A 118 -25.22 -19.96 1.15
CA LEU A 118 -26.59 -20.20 0.74
C LEU A 118 -27.57 -19.87 1.88
N HIS A 119 -28.71 -19.25 1.55
CA HIS A 119 -29.82 -19.03 2.47
C HIS A 119 -31.09 -19.71 1.96
N ASN A 120 -31.85 -20.35 2.85
CA ASN A 120 -33.17 -20.93 2.54
C ASN A 120 -34.28 -19.92 2.91
N THR A 121 -34.90 -19.28 1.92
CA THR A 121 -35.99 -18.32 2.18
C THR A 121 -37.31 -19.00 2.58
N GLY A 122 -37.39 -20.34 2.49
CA GLY A 122 -38.58 -21.12 2.83
C GLY A 122 -38.88 -21.25 4.33
N SER A 123 -40.07 -21.77 4.62
CA SER A 123 -40.53 -22.15 5.98
C SER A 123 -40.28 -23.63 6.32
N GLU A 124 -39.70 -24.40 5.40
CA GLU A 124 -39.38 -25.82 5.54
C GLU A 124 -37.90 -26.07 5.22
N ALA A 125 -37.32 -27.13 5.79
CA ALA A 125 -35.94 -27.53 5.49
C ALA A 125 -35.83 -28.13 4.08
N VAL A 126 -34.76 -27.80 3.36
CA VAL A 126 -34.50 -28.28 2.00
C VAL A 126 -33.38 -29.32 2.00
N ASP A 127 -33.61 -30.45 1.32
CA ASP A 127 -32.59 -31.46 1.06
C ASP A 127 -31.74 -31.03 -0.15
N LEU A 128 -30.44 -30.88 0.10
CA LEU A 128 -29.43 -30.48 -0.88
C LEU A 128 -28.69 -31.70 -1.45
N GLY A 129 -29.01 -32.92 -1.04
CA GLY A 129 -28.33 -34.13 -1.49
C GLY A 129 -28.27 -34.24 -3.01
N GLY A 130 -27.05 -34.23 -3.55
CA GLY A 130 -26.79 -34.30 -4.99
C GLY A 130 -26.83 -32.97 -5.75
N TRP A 131 -27.24 -31.87 -5.11
CA TRP A 131 -27.12 -30.51 -5.68
C TRP A 131 -25.65 -30.14 -5.90
N ALA A 132 -25.36 -29.21 -6.81
CA ALA A 132 -24.00 -28.80 -7.12
C ALA A 132 -23.92 -27.35 -7.59
N PHE A 133 -22.74 -26.75 -7.43
CA PHE A 133 -22.37 -25.58 -8.21
C PHE A 133 -21.95 -26.04 -9.62
N THR A 134 -22.74 -25.66 -10.62
CA THR A 134 -22.52 -26.01 -12.04
C THR A 134 -21.64 -25.00 -12.77
N LYS A 135 -21.44 -23.81 -12.18
CA LYS A 135 -20.51 -22.77 -12.63
C LYS A 135 -19.82 -22.11 -11.44
N GLY A 136 -18.59 -21.67 -11.71
CA GLY A 136 -17.68 -21.08 -10.73
C GLY A 136 -17.02 -22.14 -9.86
N ILE A 137 -17.23 -22.08 -8.54
CA ILE A 137 -16.66 -23.06 -7.61
C ILE A 137 -17.07 -24.50 -7.96
N LYS A 138 -16.14 -25.44 -7.77
CA LYS A 138 -16.41 -26.88 -7.92
C LYS A 138 -16.84 -27.46 -6.58
N PHE A 139 -18.14 -27.57 -6.37
CA PHE A 139 -18.68 -28.18 -5.16
C PHE A 139 -19.96 -28.98 -5.45
N LYS A 140 -20.09 -30.15 -4.82
CA LYS A 140 -21.30 -31.00 -4.86
C LYS A 140 -21.67 -31.39 -3.42
N PHE A 141 -22.95 -31.33 -3.12
CA PHE A 141 -23.50 -31.71 -1.83
C PHE A 141 -23.66 -33.23 -1.74
N GLU A 142 -23.11 -33.82 -0.67
CA GLU A 142 -23.26 -35.24 -0.35
C GLU A 142 -24.69 -35.60 0.04
N ALA A 143 -25.04 -36.89 -0.09
CA ALA A 143 -26.36 -37.38 0.27
C ALA A 143 -26.70 -37.09 1.73
N GLY A 144 -27.87 -36.50 1.99
CA GLY A 144 -28.32 -36.11 3.33
C GLY A 144 -27.85 -34.73 3.80
N ALA A 145 -27.13 -33.96 2.98
CA ALA A 145 -26.89 -32.54 3.23
C ALA A 145 -28.22 -31.76 3.22
N LYS A 146 -28.44 -30.89 4.21
CA LYS A 146 -29.69 -30.14 4.38
C LYS A 146 -29.42 -28.70 4.79
N ILE A 147 -30.37 -27.82 4.47
CA ILE A 147 -30.43 -26.46 4.99
C ILE A 147 -31.80 -26.26 5.66
N ASP A 148 -31.80 -25.88 6.94
CA ASP A 148 -33.02 -25.72 7.72
C ASP A 148 -33.89 -24.57 7.19
N ALA A 149 -35.16 -24.53 7.62
CA ALA A 149 -36.06 -23.41 7.35
C ALA A 149 -35.44 -22.09 7.85
N LYS A 150 -35.35 -21.06 7.00
CA LYS A 150 -34.63 -19.80 7.29
C LYS A 150 -33.15 -19.97 7.65
N GLY A 151 -32.57 -21.14 7.41
CA GLY A 151 -31.18 -21.47 7.70
C GLY A 151 -30.18 -20.85 6.74
N PHE A 152 -28.91 -20.90 7.12
CA PHE A 152 -27.75 -20.44 6.37
C PHE A 152 -26.73 -21.56 6.27
N LEU A 153 -26.07 -21.69 5.11
CA LEU A 153 -25.07 -22.72 4.86
C LEU A 153 -23.84 -22.10 4.19
N VAL A 154 -22.70 -22.17 4.87
CA VAL A 154 -21.43 -21.60 4.40
C VAL A 154 -20.53 -22.68 3.79
N LEU A 155 -20.03 -22.42 2.57
CA LEU A 155 -18.93 -23.12 1.92
C LEU A 155 -17.72 -22.19 1.89
N CYS A 156 -16.51 -22.63 2.26
CA CYS A 156 -15.31 -21.79 2.22
C CYS A 156 -14.13 -22.48 1.54
N ARG A 157 -13.16 -21.72 1.05
CA ARG A 157 -11.94 -22.28 0.44
C ARG A 157 -11.01 -22.94 1.46
N ASN A 158 -10.57 -22.19 2.46
CA ASN A 158 -9.71 -22.69 3.53
C ASN A 158 -10.44 -22.72 4.88
N ARG A 159 -10.73 -23.93 5.39
CA ARG A 159 -11.44 -24.15 6.66
C ARG A 159 -10.71 -23.62 7.88
N ASP A 160 -9.38 -23.66 7.89
CA ASP A 160 -8.62 -23.22 9.07
C ASP A 160 -8.48 -21.71 9.07
N ARG A 161 -8.22 -21.10 7.90
CA ARG A 161 -8.29 -19.64 7.72
C ARG A 161 -9.67 -19.09 8.09
N PHE A 162 -10.75 -19.72 7.65
CA PHE A 162 -12.11 -19.26 7.94
C PHE A 162 -12.40 -19.19 9.45
N LYS A 163 -11.95 -20.18 10.23
CA LYS A 163 -12.10 -20.23 11.69
C LYS A 163 -11.28 -19.16 12.44
N GLU A 164 -10.25 -18.58 11.84
CA GLU A 164 -9.51 -17.47 12.45
C GLU A 164 -10.37 -16.21 12.60
N PHE A 165 -11.38 -16.04 11.74
CA PHE A 165 -12.22 -14.84 11.66
C PHE A 165 -13.69 -15.09 12.01
N TYR A 166 -14.24 -16.28 11.70
CA TYR A 166 -15.66 -16.58 11.85
C TYR A 166 -15.91 -17.85 12.65
N SER A 167 -16.68 -17.73 13.74
CA SER A 167 -17.10 -18.84 14.60
C SER A 167 -18.43 -19.46 14.13
N VAL A 168 -18.53 -19.86 12.86
CA VAL A 168 -19.73 -20.50 12.30
C VAL A 168 -19.43 -21.83 11.59
N PRO A 169 -20.38 -22.79 11.54
CA PRO A 169 -20.15 -24.09 10.93
C PRO A 169 -19.91 -24.00 9.41
N VAL A 170 -18.77 -24.54 8.97
CA VAL A 170 -18.47 -24.72 7.54
C VAL A 170 -19.01 -26.08 7.08
N HIS A 171 -19.85 -26.07 6.06
CA HIS A 171 -20.58 -27.25 5.59
C HIS A 171 -19.90 -27.94 4.40
N GLY A 172 -18.94 -27.27 3.75
CA GLY A 172 -18.18 -27.79 2.62
C GLY A 172 -16.96 -26.92 2.33
N ALA A 173 -16.03 -27.44 1.54
CA ALA A 173 -14.88 -26.67 1.07
C ALA A 173 -14.67 -26.86 -0.43
N PHE A 174 -14.11 -25.83 -1.08
CA PHE A 174 -13.83 -25.82 -2.52
C PHE A 174 -12.37 -25.40 -2.77
N ASP A 175 -11.69 -26.04 -3.71
CA ASP A 175 -10.24 -25.84 -3.88
C ASP A 175 -9.87 -24.65 -4.78
N GLN A 176 -10.75 -24.25 -5.70
CA GLN A 176 -10.46 -23.22 -6.69
C GLN A 176 -10.70 -21.80 -6.11
N PRO A 177 -9.82 -20.83 -6.40
CA PRO A 177 -10.06 -19.44 -6.03
C PRO A 177 -11.34 -18.90 -6.65
N LEU A 178 -12.03 -18.03 -5.92
CA LEU A 178 -13.01 -17.12 -6.51
C LEU A 178 -12.29 -16.07 -7.37
N SER A 179 -12.96 -15.61 -8.43
CA SER A 179 -12.42 -14.58 -9.30
C SER A 179 -12.54 -13.20 -8.65
N ASN A 180 -11.39 -12.61 -8.32
CA ASN A 180 -11.29 -11.20 -7.91
C ASN A 180 -11.84 -10.20 -8.95
N LYS A 181 -12.03 -10.61 -10.21
CA LYS A 181 -12.58 -9.78 -11.31
C LYS A 181 -14.05 -10.10 -11.65
N GLY A 182 -14.70 -10.92 -10.82
CA GLY A 182 -16.03 -11.46 -11.11
C GLY A 182 -16.04 -12.79 -11.87
N GLU A 183 -17.08 -13.57 -11.63
CA GLU A 183 -17.42 -14.79 -12.36
C GLU A 183 -18.93 -15.07 -12.28
N GLN A 184 -19.40 -16.19 -12.85
CA GLN A 184 -20.77 -16.67 -12.66
C GLN A 184 -20.79 -17.85 -11.70
N LEU A 185 -21.45 -17.67 -10.56
CA LEU A 185 -21.85 -18.77 -9.67
C LEU A 185 -23.25 -19.24 -10.07
N GLU A 186 -23.46 -20.55 -10.14
CA GLU A 186 -24.75 -21.16 -10.49
C GLU A 186 -24.97 -22.39 -9.62
N LEU A 187 -25.99 -22.35 -8.77
CA LEU A 187 -26.42 -23.48 -7.95
C LEU A 187 -27.51 -24.26 -8.70
N SER A 188 -27.30 -25.55 -8.90
CA SER A 188 -28.26 -26.46 -9.54
C SER A 188 -28.69 -27.59 -8.61
N ASP A 189 -29.94 -28.02 -8.76
CA ASP A 189 -30.51 -29.15 -8.03
C ASP A 189 -29.93 -30.50 -8.48
N ALA A 190 -30.33 -31.59 -7.81
CA ALA A 190 -29.88 -32.94 -8.12
C ALA A 190 -30.28 -33.44 -9.54
N ALA A 191 -31.21 -32.77 -10.21
CA ALA A 191 -31.57 -33.04 -11.61
C ALA A 191 -30.77 -32.18 -12.61
N GLY A 192 -29.88 -31.30 -12.13
CA GLY A 192 -29.07 -30.39 -12.94
C GLY A 192 -29.82 -29.14 -13.41
N LYS A 193 -30.96 -28.81 -12.79
CA LYS A 193 -31.70 -27.58 -13.08
C LYS A 193 -31.19 -26.46 -12.18
N ALA A 194 -30.83 -25.33 -12.77
CA ALA A 194 -30.45 -24.13 -12.03
C ALA A 194 -31.57 -23.66 -11.09
N VAL A 195 -31.22 -23.47 -9.82
CA VAL A 195 -32.10 -23.00 -8.73
C VAL A 195 -31.90 -21.50 -8.51
N ASP A 196 -30.64 -21.05 -8.50
CA ASP A 196 -30.27 -19.66 -8.34
C ASP A 196 -28.88 -19.40 -8.95
N ALA A 197 -28.65 -18.19 -9.44
CA ALA A 197 -27.40 -17.81 -10.10
C ALA A 197 -27.09 -16.32 -9.85
N VAL A 198 -25.80 -15.99 -9.94
CA VAL A 198 -25.29 -14.63 -9.85
C VAL A 198 -24.00 -14.48 -10.65
N LYS A 199 -23.96 -13.48 -11.53
CA LYS A 199 -22.75 -13.04 -12.23
C LYS A 199 -22.19 -11.74 -11.66
N TYR A 200 -21.42 -11.86 -10.57
CA TYR A 200 -20.82 -10.72 -9.87
C TYR A 200 -19.59 -10.15 -10.59
N LYS A 201 -19.14 -8.96 -10.15
CA LYS A 201 -17.90 -8.31 -10.59
C LYS A 201 -17.29 -7.41 -9.50
N ASP A 202 -16.08 -6.91 -9.79
CA ASP A 202 -15.36 -5.83 -9.10
C ASP A 202 -15.65 -4.41 -9.67
N ASP A 203 -16.41 -4.30 -10.77
CA ASP A 203 -16.76 -3.02 -11.41
C ASP A 203 -18.21 -2.54 -11.16
N ALA A 204 -18.41 -1.22 -11.20
CA ALA A 204 -19.73 -0.62 -11.07
C ALA A 204 -20.68 -1.16 -12.16
N PRO A 205 -21.93 -1.57 -11.82
CA PRO A 205 -22.69 -1.17 -10.63
C PRO A 205 -22.57 -2.08 -9.39
N TRP A 206 -21.61 -3.02 -9.34
CA TRP A 206 -21.35 -3.81 -8.13
C TRP A 206 -20.65 -2.96 -7.05
N PRO A 207 -20.85 -3.26 -5.75
CA PRO A 207 -20.33 -2.45 -4.65
C PRO A 207 -18.81 -2.62 -4.49
N LEU A 208 -18.08 -1.51 -4.38
CA LEU A 208 -16.62 -1.51 -4.27
C LEU A 208 -16.17 -2.00 -2.88
N GLY A 209 -17.00 -1.84 -1.84
CA GLY A 209 -16.71 -2.33 -0.48
C GLY A 209 -16.39 -3.82 -0.38
N ALA A 210 -16.80 -4.63 -1.38
CA ALA A 210 -16.51 -6.06 -1.46
C ALA A 210 -15.22 -6.42 -2.25
N ASP A 211 -14.58 -5.46 -2.92
CA ASP A 211 -13.32 -5.66 -3.67
C ASP A 211 -12.09 -5.46 -2.75
N GLY A 212 -11.95 -6.29 -1.72
CA GLY A 212 -10.78 -6.25 -0.81
C GLY A 212 -10.79 -5.10 0.20
N PHE A 213 -11.93 -4.43 0.41
CA PHE A 213 -12.10 -3.36 1.40
C PHE A 213 -12.66 -3.83 2.75
N SER A 214 -12.51 -5.12 3.07
CA SER A 214 -13.07 -5.91 4.18
C SER A 214 -14.49 -6.44 4.03
N GLY A 215 -15.35 -5.82 3.22
CA GLY A 215 -16.73 -6.24 3.08
C GLY A 215 -16.89 -7.55 2.31
N SER A 216 -17.93 -8.32 2.64
CA SER A 216 -18.48 -9.34 1.74
C SER A 216 -19.51 -8.72 0.80
N LEU A 217 -19.84 -9.42 -0.29
CA LEU A 217 -20.92 -9.07 -1.20
C LEU A 217 -22.21 -9.74 -0.71
N GLU A 218 -23.07 -8.96 -0.05
CA GLU A 218 -24.33 -9.42 0.56
C GLU A 218 -25.54 -9.14 -0.36
N ARG A 219 -26.47 -10.10 -0.44
CA ARG A 219 -27.76 -9.95 -1.13
C ARG A 219 -28.77 -9.23 -0.24
N ILE A 220 -29.37 -8.17 -0.76
CA ILE A 220 -30.30 -7.30 -0.03
C ILE A 220 -31.67 -7.99 0.12
N CYS A 221 -32.29 -8.37 -0.99
CA CYS A 221 -33.60 -9.03 -1.00
C CYS A 221 -33.44 -10.46 -1.56
N PRO A 222 -33.45 -11.50 -0.70
CA PRO A 222 -33.25 -12.90 -1.12
C PRO A 222 -34.24 -13.38 -2.18
N ASP A 223 -35.51 -12.97 -2.11
CA ASP A 223 -36.55 -13.40 -3.06
C ASP A 223 -36.47 -12.69 -4.43
N THR A 224 -35.64 -11.64 -4.55
CA THR A 224 -35.31 -10.96 -5.82
C THR A 224 -34.19 -11.71 -6.56
N ASN A 225 -34.16 -11.62 -7.90
CA ASN A 225 -33.13 -12.24 -8.73
C ASN A 225 -31.69 -11.85 -8.32
N GLY A 226 -30.79 -12.84 -8.28
CA GLY A 226 -29.38 -12.69 -7.93
C GLY A 226 -28.55 -12.02 -9.03
N ASP A 227 -28.94 -12.15 -10.29
CA ASP A 227 -28.28 -11.45 -11.40
C ASP A 227 -28.55 -9.93 -11.46
N THR A 228 -29.33 -9.36 -10.53
CA THR A 228 -29.63 -7.92 -10.44
C THR A 228 -28.59 -7.22 -9.55
N PRO A 229 -27.66 -6.39 -10.06
CA PRO A 229 -26.58 -5.82 -9.22
C PRO A 229 -27.10 -4.90 -8.11
N SER A 230 -28.19 -4.16 -8.34
CA SER A 230 -28.82 -3.32 -7.30
C SER A 230 -29.49 -4.09 -6.16
N ASN A 231 -29.54 -5.42 -6.26
CA ASN A 231 -29.93 -6.33 -5.19
C ASN A 231 -28.75 -6.77 -4.30
N TRP A 232 -27.56 -6.18 -4.50
CA TRP A 232 -26.38 -6.45 -3.68
C TRP A 232 -25.83 -5.17 -3.04
N ALA A 233 -25.16 -5.33 -1.91
CA ALA A 233 -24.39 -4.30 -1.22
C ALA A 233 -23.13 -4.92 -0.62
N ALA A 234 -22.13 -4.10 -0.31
CA ALA A 234 -21.08 -4.55 0.59
C ALA A 234 -21.65 -4.66 2.02
N SER A 235 -21.21 -5.66 2.79
CA SER A 235 -21.39 -5.65 4.24
C SER A 235 -20.74 -4.40 4.85
N PRO A 236 -21.09 -4.00 6.09
CA PRO A 236 -20.35 -2.99 6.83
C PRO A 236 -18.85 -3.30 6.85
N LEU A 237 -18.02 -2.32 6.52
CA LEU A 237 -16.56 -2.48 6.49
C LEU A 237 -15.99 -2.43 7.92
N SER A 238 -14.87 -3.12 8.15
CA SER A 238 -14.11 -2.93 9.39
C SER A 238 -13.54 -1.51 9.46
N GLU A 239 -13.40 -0.98 10.69
CA GLU A 239 -12.86 0.37 10.90
C GLU A 239 -11.44 0.54 10.35
N ASP A 240 -10.63 -0.52 10.46
CA ASP A 240 -9.26 -0.57 9.92
C ASP A 240 -9.18 -0.97 8.44
N ARG A 241 -10.29 -1.43 7.84
CA ARG A 241 -10.39 -2.04 6.49
C ARG A 241 -9.43 -3.22 6.25
N ILE A 242 -8.81 -3.73 7.32
CA ILE A 242 -7.77 -4.77 7.31
C ILE A 242 -8.32 -6.11 7.80
N LYS A 243 -9.25 -6.08 8.76
CA LYS A 243 -9.94 -7.27 9.26
C LYS A 243 -11.14 -7.60 8.36
N PRO A 244 -11.32 -8.86 7.95
CA PRO A 244 -12.54 -9.33 7.30
C PRO A 244 -13.82 -8.95 8.06
N ALA A 245 -14.85 -8.55 7.31
CA ALA A 245 -16.20 -8.31 7.79
C ALA A 245 -17.17 -9.35 7.19
N GLY A 246 -18.41 -8.98 6.89
CA GLY A 246 -19.46 -9.90 6.45
C GLY A 246 -20.24 -10.54 7.59
N THR A 247 -21.28 -11.28 7.24
CA THR A 247 -22.29 -11.83 8.16
C THR A 247 -22.50 -13.36 8.05
N PRO A 248 -21.47 -14.19 7.77
CA PRO A 248 -21.68 -15.60 7.47
C PRO A 248 -22.31 -16.35 8.65
N GLY A 249 -23.26 -17.23 8.32
CA GLY A 249 -24.12 -17.96 9.23
C GLY A 249 -25.27 -17.15 9.83
N LYS A 250 -25.56 -15.94 9.31
CA LYS A 250 -26.55 -14.99 9.87
C LYS A 250 -27.28 -14.23 8.77
N ALA A 251 -28.31 -13.50 9.14
CA ALA A 251 -28.97 -12.58 8.22
C ALA A 251 -28.04 -11.43 7.82
N ASN A 252 -27.96 -11.16 6.51
CA ASN A 252 -27.19 -10.09 5.91
C ASN A 252 -27.42 -8.75 6.60
N ALA A 253 -26.36 -7.98 6.85
CA ALA A 253 -26.46 -6.64 7.43
C ALA A 253 -27.23 -5.67 6.50
N SER A 254 -27.19 -5.93 5.21
CA SER A 254 -27.94 -5.23 4.16
C SER A 254 -29.34 -5.78 3.88
N TYR A 255 -29.82 -6.78 4.64
CA TYR A 255 -31.12 -7.43 4.40
C TYR A 255 -32.30 -6.45 4.36
N SER A 256 -33.16 -6.62 3.36
CA SER A 256 -34.45 -5.94 3.25
C SER A 256 -35.52 -6.88 2.68
N PRO A 257 -36.73 -6.94 3.25
CA PRO A 257 -37.81 -7.80 2.76
C PRO A 257 -38.38 -7.36 1.40
N GLN A 258 -38.00 -6.18 0.90
CA GLN A 258 -38.35 -5.67 -0.43
C GLN A 258 -37.12 -4.95 -1.00
N LEU A 259 -36.92 -5.00 -2.32
CA LEU A 259 -35.79 -4.34 -2.96
C LEU A 259 -35.87 -2.82 -2.73
N PRO A 260 -34.87 -2.16 -2.08
CA PRO A 260 -34.89 -0.72 -1.89
C PRO A 260 -34.75 0.03 -3.23
N PRO A 261 -35.24 1.28 -3.32
CA PRO A 261 -35.15 2.10 -4.53
C PRO A 261 -33.76 2.08 -5.18
N THR A 262 -33.69 2.17 -6.50
CA THR A 262 -32.43 2.31 -7.22
C THR A 262 -32.17 3.77 -7.54
N ILE A 263 -30.96 4.25 -7.24
CA ILE A 263 -30.49 5.60 -7.58
C ILE A 263 -29.40 5.44 -8.64
N ALA A 264 -29.57 6.08 -9.79
CA ALA A 264 -28.70 5.93 -10.95
C ALA A 264 -28.52 7.24 -11.72
N LYS A 265 -27.58 7.26 -12.67
CA LYS A 265 -27.26 8.43 -13.52
C LYS A 265 -27.11 9.74 -12.73
N VAL A 266 -26.49 9.63 -11.55
CA VAL A 266 -26.18 10.78 -10.69
C VAL A 266 -25.15 11.64 -11.39
N LYS A 267 -25.45 12.93 -11.48
CA LYS A 267 -24.56 13.95 -12.04
C LYS A 267 -24.69 15.22 -11.22
N PHE A 268 -23.66 16.04 -11.22
CA PHE A 268 -23.68 17.35 -10.59
C PHE A 268 -22.97 18.36 -11.48
N THR A 269 -23.35 19.63 -11.40
CA THR A 269 -22.82 20.67 -12.27
C THR A 269 -22.79 22.02 -11.53
N PRO A 270 -21.66 22.75 -11.55
CA PRO A 270 -20.37 22.34 -12.13
C PRO A 270 -19.70 21.22 -11.32
N GLU A 271 -18.82 20.43 -11.95
CA GLU A 271 -18.00 19.42 -11.23
C GLU A 271 -16.95 20.07 -10.32
N ILE A 272 -16.50 21.28 -10.68
CA ILE A 272 -15.59 22.14 -9.93
C ILE A 272 -16.29 23.50 -9.82
N ALA A 273 -16.76 23.85 -8.63
CA ALA A 273 -17.44 25.13 -8.41
C ALA A 273 -16.42 26.26 -8.18
N ALA A 274 -16.66 27.42 -8.79
CA ALA A 274 -16.05 28.66 -8.34
C ALA A 274 -16.60 29.06 -6.96
N PRO A 275 -15.90 29.90 -6.18
CA PRO A 275 -16.43 30.44 -4.94
C PRO A 275 -17.82 31.08 -5.15
N ASP A 276 -18.71 30.82 -4.20
CA ASP A 276 -20.11 31.26 -4.17
C ASP A 276 -21.00 30.77 -5.33
N GLN A 277 -20.47 29.91 -6.22
CA GLN A 277 -21.24 29.28 -7.29
C GLN A 277 -22.05 28.08 -6.76
N PRO A 278 -23.38 28.03 -6.95
CA PRO A 278 -24.20 26.90 -6.53
C PRO A 278 -23.97 25.67 -7.43
N ILE A 279 -24.19 24.47 -6.87
CA ILE A 279 -24.05 23.19 -7.57
C ILE A 279 -25.42 22.54 -7.69
N THR A 280 -25.86 22.26 -8.91
CA THR A 280 -27.07 21.46 -9.15
C THR A 280 -26.70 19.99 -9.15
N VAL A 281 -27.41 19.17 -8.36
CA VAL A 281 -27.26 17.71 -8.30
C VAL A 281 -28.53 17.07 -8.85
N GLU A 282 -28.38 16.12 -9.77
CA GLU A 282 -29.50 15.42 -10.41
C GLU A 282 -29.28 13.90 -10.43
N ALA A 283 -30.35 13.11 -10.27
CA ALA A 283 -30.32 11.65 -10.34
C ALA A 283 -31.61 11.07 -10.94
N ASP A 284 -31.52 9.90 -11.57
CA ASP A 284 -32.68 9.05 -11.82
C ASP A 284 -32.93 8.18 -10.58
N VAL A 285 -34.17 8.19 -10.06
CA VAL A 285 -34.62 7.32 -8.98
C VAL A 285 -35.79 6.50 -9.49
N SER A 286 -35.70 5.18 -9.36
CA SER A 286 -36.77 4.23 -9.70
C SER A 286 -37.00 3.22 -8.59
N ASP A 287 -38.26 2.84 -8.42
CA ASP A 287 -38.74 1.92 -7.39
C ASP A 287 -39.96 1.20 -7.96
N SER A 288 -40.06 -0.11 -7.74
CA SER A 288 -41.23 -0.94 -8.08
C SER A 288 -42.51 -0.53 -7.35
N VAL A 289 -42.39 0.17 -6.22
CA VAL A 289 -43.51 0.68 -5.39
C VAL A 289 -43.67 2.21 -5.51
N GLY A 290 -42.69 2.88 -6.14
CA GLY A 290 -42.62 4.34 -6.30
C GLY A 290 -42.06 5.06 -5.06
N ALA A 291 -40.86 5.66 -5.20
CA ALA A 291 -40.16 6.31 -4.10
C ALA A 291 -40.97 7.47 -3.49
N SER A 292 -41.16 7.45 -2.16
CA SER A 292 -41.96 8.42 -1.41
C SER A 292 -41.20 9.70 -1.05
N GLU A 293 -39.88 9.59 -0.85
CA GLU A 293 -39.02 10.72 -0.46
C GLU A 293 -37.65 10.57 -1.13
N VAL A 294 -37.13 11.66 -1.70
CA VAL A 294 -35.76 11.72 -2.25
C VAL A 294 -35.09 12.99 -1.72
N SER A 295 -33.95 12.83 -1.06
CA SER A 295 -33.27 13.90 -0.33
C SER A 295 -31.78 13.91 -0.66
N LEU A 296 -31.23 15.10 -0.93
CA LEU A 296 -29.80 15.33 -1.07
C LEU A 296 -29.23 15.67 0.31
N LEU A 297 -28.34 14.84 0.82
CA LEU A 297 -27.61 15.08 2.06
C LEU A 297 -26.23 15.60 1.71
N TYR A 298 -25.84 16.79 2.19
CA TYR A 298 -24.51 17.34 1.95
C TYR A 298 -23.87 17.89 3.24
N ARG A 299 -22.54 17.82 3.33
CA ARG A 299 -21.75 18.40 4.41
C ARG A 299 -20.51 19.11 3.87
N LEU A 300 -19.99 20.04 4.67
CA LEU A 300 -18.70 20.69 4.41
C LEU A 300 -17.61 20.01 5.22
N ALA A 301 -16.45 19.84 4.60
CA ALA A 301 -15.24 19.29 5.21
C ALA A 301 -14.04 20.21 4.94
N GLY A 302 -13.05 20.15 5.83
CA GLY A 302 -11.82 20.92 5.72
C GLY A 302 -10.79 20.43 6.73
N ALA A 303 -9.68 21.14 6.87
CA ALA A 303 -8.61 20.76 7.80
C ALA A 303 -9.13 20.57 9.24
N GLY A 304 -9.10 19.33 9.73
CA GLY A 304 -9.50 18.95 11.08
C GLY A 304 -11.01 18.90 11.36
N PHE A 305 -11.88 19.17 10.37
CA PHE A 305 -13.33 19.16 10.60
C PHE A 305 -14.17 18.54 9.46
N GLU A 306 -15.29 17.93 9.87
CA GLU A 306 -16.47 17.69 9.04
C GLU A 306 -17.68 18.27 9.77
N LYS A 307 -18.50 19.05 9.06
CA LYS A 307 -19.78 19.56 9.59
C LYS A 307 -20.85 18.46 9.54
N PRO A 308 -21.93 18.57 10.35
CA PRO A 308 -23.12 17.73 10.18
C PRO A 308 -23.72 17.81 8.77
N GLU A 309 -24.49 16.79 8.39
CA GLU A 309 -25.20 16.79 7.10
C GLU A 309 -26.41 17.71 7.11
N THR A 310 -26.49 18.57 6.10
CA THR A 310 -27.69 19.34 5.74
C THR A 310 -28.51 18.51 4.76
N SER A 311 -29.79 18.29 5.07
CA SER A 311 -30.75 17.64 4.16
C SER A 311 -31.49 18.66 3.29
N VAL A 312 -31.54 18.41 1.98
CA VAL A 312 -32.25 19.23 0.99
C VAL A 312 -33.20 18.31 0.19
N PRO A 313 -34.52 18.49 0.28
CA PRO A 313 -35.47 17.70 -0.51
C PRO A 313 -35.21 17.87 -2.03
N MET A 314 -35.09 16.76 -2.76
CA MET A 314 -34.94 16.79 -4.21
C MET A 314 -36.30 16.91 -4.87
N LYS A 315 -36.44 17.89 -5.78
CA LYS A 315 -37.67 18.10 -6.55
C LYS A 315 -37.71 17.13 -7.72
N LYS A 316 -38.86 16.51 -7.96
CA LYS A 316 -39.11 15.68 -9.14
C LYS A 316 -39.19 16.58 -10.38
N VAL A 317 -38.39 16.27 -11.41
CA VAL A 317 -38.26 17.03 -12.67
C VAL A 317 -38.91 16.28 -13.83
N SER A 318 -38.91 14.94 -13.80
CA SER A 318 -39.66 14.06 -14.70
C SER A 318 -40.03 12.76 -13.99
N ASP A 319 -40.63 11.78 -14.69
CA ASP A 319 -41.12 10.52 -14.11
C ASP A 319 -40.12 9.79 -13.20
N VAL A 320 -38.82 9.88 -13.52
CA VAL A 320 -37.72 9.28 -12.74
C VAL A 320 -36.64 10.29 -12.32
N ARG A 321 -36.56 11.49 -12.92
CA ARG A 321 -35.49 12.46 -12.64
C ARG A 321 -35.82 13.33 -11.44
N TYR A 322 -34.88 13.44 -10.49
CA TYR A 322 -34.93 14.34 -9.34
C TYR A 322 -33.74 15.30 -9.35
N ALA A 323 -33.92 16.52 -8.83
CA ALA A 323 -32.89 17.54 -8.75
C ALA A 323 -32.93 18.35 -7.44
N ALA A 324 -31.77 18.72 -6.92
CA ALA A 324 -31.60 19.66 -5.81
C ALA A 324 -30.39 20.58 -6.08
N VAL A 325 -30.26 21.63 -5.27
CA VAL A 325 -29.15 22.59 -5.37
C VAL A 325 -28.43 22.67 -4.02
N ILE A 326 -27.12 22.47 -4.04
CA ILE A 326 -26.22 22.84 -2.94
C ILE A 326 -25.93 24.34 -3.11
N PRO A 327 -26.20 25.19 -2.10
CA PRO A 327 -25.85 26.61 -2.15
C PRO A 327 -24.35 26.83 -2.41
N GLY A 328 -24.01 27.97 -3.02
CA GLY A 328 -22.61 28.36 -3.20
C GLY A 328 -21.84 28.36 -1.88
N GLN A 329 -20.57 27.98 -1.93
CA GLN A 329 -19.69 27.87 -0.77
C GLN A 329 -18.43 28.72 -0.99
N ALA A 330 -17.77 29.08 0.11
CA ALA A 330 -16.50 29.81 0.07
C ALA A 330 -15.40 29.01 -0.65
N LYS A 331 -14.35 29.72 -1.07
CA LYS A 331 -13.14 29.13 -1.67
C LYS A 331 -12.50 28.08 -0.76
N ASP A 332 -11.89 27.07 -1.39
CA ASP A 332 -11.05 26.03 -0.79
C ASP A 332 -11.81 25.12 0.21
N GLN A 333 -13.13 24.99 0.03
CA GLN A 333 -14.00 24.07 0.77
C GLN A 333 -14.17 22.72 0.05
N LEU A 334 -14.09 21.62 0.80
CA LEU A 334 -14.49 20.28 0.34
C LEU A 334 -15.99 20.08 0.66
N ILE A 335 -16.76 19.70 -0.34
CA ILE A 335 -18.19 19.37 -0.20
C ILE A 335 -18.34 17.87 -0.43
N ARG A 336 -18.89 17.17 0.57
CA ARG A 336 -19.29 15.76 0.46
C ARG A 336 -20.80 15.65 0.43
N PHE A 337 -21.35 14.85 -0.47
CA PHE A 337 -22.80 14.68 -0.58
C PHE A 337 -23.20 13.28 -1.05
N ARG A 338 -24.43 12.90 -0.72
CA ARG A 338 -25.04 11.62 -1.08
C ARG A 338 -26.54 11.80 -1.24
N ILE A 339 -27.17 10.95 -2.03
CA ILE A 339 -28.63 10.97 -2.23
C ILE A 339 -29.24 9.85 -1.41
N GLU A 340 -30.26 10.18 -0.62
CA GLU A 340 -31.15 9.22 0.02
C GLU A 340 -32.45 9.10 -0.79
N ALA A 341 -32.90 7.88 -1.06
CA ALA A 341 -34.23 7.58 -1.56
C ALA A 341 -34.94 6.60 -0.62
N LYS A 342 -36.18 6.90 -0.25
CA LYS A 342 -37.03 6.05 0.60
C LYS A 342 -38.27 5.62 -0.17
N SER A 343 -38.68 4.37 0.01
CA SER A 343 -39.95 3.82 -0.48
C SER A 343 -41.06 3.93 0.59
N PRO A 344 -42.35 3.90 0.21
CA PRO A 344 -43.48 4.10 1.13
C PRO A 344 -43.55 3.10 2.31
N ASN A 345 -42.91 1.94 2.15
CA ASN A 345 -42.80 0.87 3.14
C ASN A 345 -41.63 1.06 4.14
N GLY A 346 -40.82 2.12 3.99
CA GLY A 346 -39.67 2.41 4.85
C GLY A 346 -38.32 1.82 4.40
N ALA A 347 -38.23 1.09 3.28
CA ALA A 347 -36.93 0.68 2.74
C ALA A 347 -36.17 1.90 2.19
N ARG A 348 -34.84 1.89 2.33
CA ARG A 348 -33.96 3.06 2.11
C ARG A 348 -32.78 2.69 1.22
N ARG A 349 -32.38 3.62 0.36
CA ARG A 349 -31.16 3.54 -0.45
C ARG A 349 -30.35 4.81 -0.28
N PHE A 350 -29.05 4.67 -0.09
CA PHE A 350 -28.09 5.75 -0.28
C PHE A 350 -27.30 5.55 -1.59
N HIS A 351 -26.94 6.65 -2.23
CA HIS A 351 -25.94 6.67 -3.30
C HIS A 351 -24.91 7.78 -3.06
N PRO A 352 -23.62 7.44 -2.86
CA PRO A 352 -23.07 6.08 -2.67
C PRO A 352 -23.64 5.42 -1.40
N ALA A 353 -23.52 4.08 -1.28
CA ALA A 353 -24.00 3.38 -0.10
C ALA A 353 -23.08 3.62 1.12
N GLU A 354 -23.62 3.47 2.34
CA GLU A 354 -22.87 3.71 3.58
C GLU A 354 -21.74 2.71 3.82
N THR A 355 -21.84 1.53 3.19
CA THR A 355 -20.84 0.46 3.23
C THR A 355 -19.81 0.54 2.10
N GLU A 356 -19.87 1.58 1.25
CA GLU A 356 -18.79 1.86 0.29
C GLU A 356 -17.58 2.48 0.98
N PRO A 357 -16.35 2.23 0.49
CA PRO A 357 -15.16 2.88 1.01
C PRO A 357 -15.13 4.40 0.71
N ARG A 358 -15.96 4.85 -0.23
CA ARG A 358 -16.30 6.26 -0.51
C ARG A 358 -17.81 6.47 -0.29
N PRO A 359 -18.29 6.67 0.94
CA PRO A 359 -19.73 6.76 1.27
C PRO A 359 -20.39 8.10 0.89
N ALA A 360 -19.71 8.93 0.10
CA ALA A 360 -20.22 10.17 -0.46
C ALA A 360 -19.55 10.46 -1.82
N LEU A 361 -20.27 11.15 -2.71
CA LEU A 361 -19.67 11.91 -3.80
C LEU A 361 -19.04 13.18 -3.24
N SER A 362 -18.09 13.76 -3.97
CA SER A 362 -17.30 14.88 -3.48
C SER A 362 -16.99 15.89 -4.58
N THR A 363 -16.96 17.18 -4.25
CA THR A 363 -16.42 18.26 -5.08
C THR A 363 -15.63 19.25 -4.23
N TYR A 364 -14.69 19.97 -4.85
CA TYR A 364 -13.83 20.95 -4.21
C TYR A 364 -14.04 22.32 -4.84
N VAL A 365 -14.34 23.32 -4.01
CA VAL A 365 -14.59 24.68 -4.47
C VAL A 365 -13.26 25.39 -4.64
N HIS A 366 -12.89 25.74 -5.87
CA HIS A 366 -11.58 26.30 -6.15
C HIS A 366 -11.62 27.37 -7.24
N GLN A 367 -10.69 28.32 -7.15
CA GLN A 367 -10.53 29.39 -8.13
C GLN A 367 -9.48 28.98 -9.15
N THR A 368 -9.89 28.66 -10.38
CA THR A 368 -9.04 28.15 -11.48
C THR A 368 -8.00 29.14 -12.04
N ALA A 369 -7.71 30.22 -11.32
CA ALA A 369 -6.77 31.28 -11.70
C ALA A 369 -5.35 31.08 -11.13
N ALA A 370 -5.05 29.91 -10.56
CA ALA A 370 -3.81 29.67 -9.84
C ALA A 370 -2.58 29.64 -10.77
N SER A 371 -1.54 30.41 -10.42
CA SER A 371 -0.33 30.61 -11.22
C SER A 371 0.84 29.72 -10.76
N GLY A 372 1.52 29.10 -11.72
CA GLY A 372 2.71 28.27 -11.49
C GLY A 372 3.18 27.58 -12.77
N LYS A 373 4.46 27.19 -12.81
CA LYS A 373 5.04 26.35 -13.88
C LYS A 373 5.03 24.85 -13.53
N ILE A 374 4.47 24.49 -12.37
CA ILE A 374 4.34 23.11 -11.87
C ILE A 374 2.91 22.86 -11.37
N PRO A 375 2.44 21.60 -11.38
CA PRO A 375 1.16 21.22 -10.77
C PRO A 375 1.05 21.66 -9.31
N LEU A 376 -0.17 21.99 -8.90
CA LEU A 376 -0.51 22.35 -7.53
C LEU A 376 -1.18 21.16 -6.86
N ALA A 377 -0.90 20.93 -5.58
CA ALA A 377 -1.44 19.82 -4.82
C ALA A 377 -1.85 20.25 -3.41
N TRP A 378 -2.97 19.72 -2.92
CA TRP A 378 -3.43 19.92 -1.55
C TRP A 378 -3.68 18.56 -0.89
N ILE A 379 -3.19 18.39 0.34
CA ILE A 379 -3.68 17.34 1.25
C ILE A 379 -4.59 18.02 2.27
N ILE A 380 -5.78 17.46 2.47
CA ILE A 380 -6.77 17.91 3.43
C ILE A 380 -7.10 16.73 4.37
N ASN A 381 -6.59 16.80 5.59
CA ASN A 381 -6.91 15.85 6.66
C ASN A 381 -8.24 16.27 7.29
N THR A 382 -9.35 15.52 7.11
CA THR A 382 -10.69 16.03 7.48
C THR A 382 -11.10 15.78 8.92
N THR A 383 -10.36 14.96 9.67
CA THR A 383 -10.63 14.73 11.09
C THR A 383 -9.56 15.36 11.99
N GLU A 384 -9.95 15.74 13.20
CA GLU A 384 -9.05 16.30 14.21
C GLU A 384 -7.90 15.33 14.56
N ALA A 385 -8.17 14.01 14.56
CA ALA A 385 -7.16 12.98 14.82
C ALA A 385 -6.11 12.90 13.69
N GLU A 386 -6.53 12.95 12.43
CA GLU A 386 -5.61 13.03 11.28
C GLU A 386 -4.78 14.32 11.33
N LEU A 387 -5.43 15.47 11.56
CA LEU A 387 -4.78 16.78 11.64
C LEU A 387 -3.72 16.80 12.75
N LYS A 388 -4.09 16.42 13.98
CA LYS A 388 -3.16 16.33 15.12
C LYS A 388 -1.98 15.41 14.83
N SER A 389 -2.24 14.26 14.20
CA SER A 389 -1.19 13.32 13.81
C SER A 389 -0.25 13.96 12.78
N ALA A 390 -0.76 14.69 11.79
CA ALA A 390 0.05 15.42 10.81
C ALA A 390 0.88 16.56 11.47
N GLU A 391 0.28 17.34 12.37
CA GLU A 391 0.89 18.50 13.05
C GLU A 391 1.97 18.12 14.06
N GLN A 392 1.76 17.08 14.87
CA GLN A 392 2.78 16.60 15.82
C GLN A 392 4.10 16.26 15.11
N ARG A 393 4.03 15.80 13.85
CA ARG A 393 5.18 15.38 13.05
C ARG A 393 5.86 16.53 12.29
N SER A 394 5.15 17.62 11.96
CA SER A 394 5.77 18.82 11.36
C SER A 394 6.73 19.53 12.34
N ARG A 395 6.43 19.47 13.66
CA ARG A 395 7.29 20.01 14.72
C ARG A 395 8.66 19.31 14.80
N PHE A 396 8.74 18.02 14.45
CA PHE A 396 10.01 17.30 14.35
C PHE A 396 10.72 17.51 13.00
N ALA A 397 9.98 17.83 11.93
CA ALA A 397 10.56 18.22 10.63
C ALA A 397 11.16 19.64 10.64
N GLY A 398 10.68 20.54 11.52
CA GLY A 398 11.13 21.93 11.64
C GLY A 398 12.59 22.17 12.07
N ARG A 399 13.39 21.12 12.32
CA ARG A 399 14.86 21.21 12.47
C ARG A 399 15.64 20.90 11.18
N GLY A 400 14.97 20.60 10.07
CA GLY A 400 15.59 20.43 8.76
C GLY A 400 16.06 21.75 8.16
N GLY A 401 17.16 22.32 8.64
CA GLY A 401 17.69 23.56 8.04
C GLY A 401 18.72 24.40 8.80
N PHE A 402 19.55 23.86 9.70
CA PHE A 402 20.73 24.61 10.19
C PHE A 402 21.89 23.70 10.63
N PHE A 403 22.81 23.42 9.70
CA PHE A 403 24.21 23.08 10.01
C PHE A 403 25.12 24.01 9.19
N PRO A 404 25.59 25.13 9.74
CA PRO A 404 26.69 25.89 9.15
C PRO A 404 27.97 25.06 9.28
N GLY A 405 28.68 24.87 8.18
CA GLY A 405 29.83 23.96 8.14
C GLY A 405 31.18 24.62 8.45
N GLY A 406 32.20 23.76 8.54
CA GLY A 406 33.58 24.09 8.21
C GLY A 406 34.47 24.60 9.35
N PHE A 407 35.41 23.76 9.78
CA PHE A 407 36.79 24.20 10.06
C PHE A 407 37.77 23.06 9.78
N GLY A 408 38.63 23.27 8.78
CA GLY A 408 39.84 22.49 8.56
C GLY A 408 41.00 23.46 8.37
N GLY A 409 41.87 23.58 9.38
CA GLY A 409 42.98 24.52 9.36
C GLY A 409 43.87 24.34 10.60
N ARG A 410 45.18 24.16 10.38
CA ARG A 410 46.18 23.85 11.43
C ARG A 410 46.48 25.05 12.34
N GLY A 411 46.84 24.77 13.60
CA GLY A 411 47.98 25.44 14.23
C GLY A 411 47.74 26.18 15.56
N GLY A 412 48.04 25.50 16.67
CA GLY A 412 48.71 26.03 17.88
C GLY A 412 48.17 27.27 18.62
N GLY A 413 47.76 27.08 19.88
CA GLY A 413 47.57 28.17 20.85
C GLY A 413 46.71 27.75 22.05
N PHE A 414 47.26 27.77 23.27
CA PHE A 414 46.58 27.34 24.50
C PHE A 414 45.63 28.41 25.08
N GLY A 415 44.55 27.97 25.74
CA GLY A 415 43.75 28.79 26.68
C GLY A 415 42.27 28.40 26.72
N GLY A 416 41.81 27.75 27.81
CA GLY A 416 40.38 27.50 28.06
C GLY A 416 39.70 28.63 28.86
N PRO A 417 38.51 28.43 29.46
CA PRO A 417 37.66 27.23 29.46
C PRO A 417 36.20 27.46 29.00
N GLY A 418 35.46 26.40 28.66
CA GLY A 418 34.00 26.44 28.41
C GLY A 418 33.54 25.73 27.13
N GLY A 419 33.66 24.40 27.08
CA GLY A 419 33.27 23.60 25.91
C GLY A 419 31.88 22.97 26.03
N PHE A 420 31.03 23.17 25.02
CA PHE A 420 29.77 22.42 24.87
C PHE A 420 30.06 20.94 24.56
N GLY A 421 29.35 20.04 25.26
CA GLY A 421 29.63 18.60 25.28
C GLY A 421 29.23 17.80 24.04
N ARG A 422 29.90 16.66 23.84
CA ARG A 422 29.64 15.69 22.77
C ARG A 422 28.33 14.91 22.99
N GLY A 423 27.32 15.11 22.14
CA GLY A 423 26.17 14.21 22.03
C GLY A 423 26.45 13.04 21.08
N GLY A 424 27.02 11.95 21.58
CA GLY A 424 27.24 10.69 20.84
C GLY A 424 26.22 9.61 21.16
N PHE A 425 26.18 8.53 20.37
CA PHE A 425 25.32 7.36 20.58
C PHE A 425 25.75 6.62 21.85
N GLY A 426 25.00 6.75 22.95
CA GLY A 426 25.38 6.22 24.27
C GLY A 426 24.18 5.97 25.21
N PRO A 427 24.42 5.42 26.43
CA PRO A 427 23.38 4.99 27.36
C PRO A 427 22.30 6.03 27.68
N GLY A 428 22.66 7.32 27.69
CA GLY A 428 21.75 8.44 27.96
C GLY A 428 20.59 8.55 26.96
N MET A 429 20.77 8.12 25.71
CA MET A 429 19.70 8.10 24.70
C MET A 429 18.53 7.18 25.10
N PHE A 430 18.80 6.10 25.83
CA PHE A 430 17.79 5.09 26.19
C PHE A 430 17.17 5.34 27.56
N VAL A 431 17.95 5.94 28.47
CA VAL A 431 17.57 6.08 29.89
C VAL A 431 17.01 7.46 30.20
N ALA A 432 17.55 8.55 29.64
CA ALA A 432 17.10 9.91 29.95
C ALA A 432 15.61 10.16 29.63
N PRO A 433 15.04 9.72 28.48
CA PRO A 433 13.62 9.92 28.19
C PRO A 433 12.70 9.17 29.17
N GLN A 434 13.15 8.01 29.68
CA GLN A 434 12.39 7.21 30.65
C GLN A 434 12.48 7.80 32.06
N MET A 435 13.64 8.31 32.46
CA MET A 435 13.78 9.10 33.70
C MET A 435 12.86 10.32 33.67
N MET A 436 12.85 11.06 32.55
CA MET A 436 11.98 12.23 32.36
C MET A 436 10.50 11.87 32.47
N LEU A 437 10.03 10.90 31.66
CA LEU A 437 8.63 10.45 31.63
C LEU A 437 8.12 9.93 32.98
N GLN A 438 8.99 9.33 33.81
CA GLN A 438 8.59 8.73 35.08
C GLN A 438 8.70 9.69 36.27
N ALA A 439 9.61 10.68 36.24
CA ALA A 439 9.90 11.53 37.39
C ALA A 439 9.31 12.95 37.33
N ASP A 440 9.14 13.54 36.14
CA ASP A 440 8.51 14.86 36.03
C ASP A 440 7.00 14.75 36.29
N LYS A 441 6.60 15.08 37.52
CA LYS A 441 5.20 15.05 37.97
C LYS A 441 4.47 16.35 37.69
N ASN A 442 5.20 17.43 37.41
CA ASN A 442 4.67 18.79 37.31
C ASN A 442 4.54 19.27 35.84
N ALA A 443 5.16 18.53 34.91
CA ALA A 443 5.24 18.74 33.47
C ALA A 443 6.06 19.97 33.02
N ASP A 444 7.05 20.42 33.80
CA ASP A 444 7.95 21.54 33.46
C ASP A 444 9.17 21.16 32.60
N GLN A 445 9.30 19.87 32.23
CA GLN A 445 10.40 19.31 31.44
C GLN A 445 11.77 19.33 32.14
N LYS A 446 11.77 19.38 33.47
CA LYS A 446 12.96 19.30 34.32
C LYS A 446 12.69 18.37 35.50
N LEU A 447 13.77 17.89 36.12
CA LEU A 447 13.70 17.17 37.38
C LEU A 447 14.37 17.99 38.46
N SER A 448 13.60 18.37 39.48
CA SER A 448 14.17 18.86 40.75
C SER A 448 14.93 17.72 41.45
N LYS A 449 15.77 18.08 42.44
CA LYS A 449 16.47 17.08 43.26
C LYS A 449 15.49 16.13 43.98
N ALA A 450 14.31 16.61 44.35
CA ALA A 450 13.27 15.80 44.99
C ALA A 450 12.70 14.76 44.02
N GLU A 451 12.32 15.17 42.80
CA GLU A 451 11.77 14.27 41.78
C GLU A 451 12.80 13.23 41.31
N PHE A 452 14.05 13.63 41.10
CA PHE A 452 15.12 12.71 40.71
C PHE A 452 15.48 11.71 41.81
N THR A 453 15.41 12.11 43.08
CA THR A 453 15.64 11.18 44.21
C THR A 453 14.45 10.24 44.41
N ALA A 454 13.21 10.74 44.33
CA ALA A 454 11.99 9.93 44.40
C ALA A 454 11.88 8.89 43.26
N LEU A 455 12.46 9.19 42.09
CA LEU A 455 12.61 8.22 41.01
C LEU A 455 13.47 7.04 41.43
N ALA A 456 14.59 7.27 42.13
CA ALA A 456 15.47 6.22 42.61
C ALA A 456 14.75 5.27 43.59
N GLU A 457 13.93 5.82 44.49
CA GLU A 457 13.10 5.03 45.41
C GLU A 457 12.08 4.18 44.65
N THR A 458 11.35 4.82 43.71
CA THR A 458 10.34 4.17 42.86
C THR A 458 10.94 3.06 42.00
N TRP A 459 12.19 3.24 41.54
CA TRP A 459 12.92 2.24 40.77
C TRP A 459 13.39 1.10 41.66
N PHE A 460 13.97 1.38 42.84
CA PHE A 460 14.40 0.32 43.76
C PHE A 460 13.23 -0.52 44.26
N ASP A 461 12.08 0.07 44.59
CA ASP A 461 10.87 -0.66 45.02
C ASP A 461 10.32 -1.62 43.96
N LYS A 462 10.47 -1.29 42.67
CA LYS A 462 10.12 -2.18 41.55
C LYS A 462 11.15 -3.30 41.34
N LEU A 463 12.43 -3.04 41.64
CA LEU A 463 13.51 -4.02 41.53
C LEU A 463 13.57 -4.97 42.74
N ASP A 464 13.07 -4.54 43.90
CA ASP A 464 13.00 -5.28 45.16
C ASP A 464 11.55 -5.50 45.64
N PRO A 465 10.70 -6.21 44.86
CA PRO A 465 9.31 -6.51 45.25
C PRO A 465 9.24 -7.35 46.54
N ASP A 466 10.30 -8.11 46.83
CA ASP A 466 10.44 -8.97 48.00
C ASP A 466 10.80 -8.17 49.27
N LYS A 467 11.14 -6.88 49.13
CA LYS A 467 11.59 -5.96 50.20
C LYS A 467 12.78 -6.48 51.01
N ALA A 468 13.72 -7.13 50.33
CA ALA A 468 14.96 -7.64 50.92
C ALA A 468 15.96 -6.52 51.29
N GLY A 469 15.77 -5.31 50.79
CA GLY A 469 16.63 -4.14 50.99
C GLY A 469 17.92 -4.16 50.17
N LYS A 470 18.15 -5.21 49.38
CA LYS A 470 19.40 -5.49 48.67
C LYS A 470 19.16 -6.35 47.44
N LEU A 471 19.96 -6.14 46.40
CA LEU A 471 19.88 -6.83 45.12
C LEU A 471 21.26 -7.30 44.67
N ASN A 472 21.39 -8.56 44.26
CA ASN A 472 22.60 -8.99 43.54
C ASN A 472 22.53 -8.58 42.05
N GLN A 473 23.66 -8.68 41.37
CA GLN A 473 23.78 -8.24 39.97
C GLN A 473 22.80 -8.94 39.01
N ASP A 474 22.52 -10.23 39.21
CA ASP A 474 21.61 -11.00 38.35
C ASP A 474 20.14 -10.59 38.58
N GLN A 475 19.72 -10.45 39.84
CA GLN A 475 18.40 -9.92 40.21
C GLN A 475 18.17 -8.53 39.65
N PHE A 476 19.18 -7.66 39.73
CA PHE A 476 19.12 -6.33 39.14
C PHE A 476 19.00 -6.39 37.61
N ASN A 477 19.88 -7.12 36.94
CA ASN A 477 19.89 -7.24 35.47
C ASN A 477 18.57 -7.81 34.92
N GLU A 478 17.99 -8.82 35.57
CA GLU A 478 16.71 -9.42 35.16
C GLU A 478 15.56 -8.42 35.31
N ARG A 479 15.48 -7.75 36.47
CA ARG A 479 14.34 -6.88 36.83
C ARG A 479 14.45 -5.47 36.23
N PHE A 480 15.65 -5.00 35.87
CA PHE A 480 15.86 -3.66 35.28
C PHE A 480 15.16 -3.46 33.93
N GLY A 481 14.88 -4.54 33.20
CA GLY A 481 14.06 -4.50 31.99
C GLY A 481 12.62 -4.04 32.21
N GLU A 482 12.09 -4.14 33.44
CA GLU A 482 10.73 -3.71 33.78
C GLU A 482 10.66 -2.19 34.10
N LEU A 483 11.81 -1.54 34.32
CA LEU A 483 11.92 -0.08 34.51
C LEU A 483 12.00 0.70 33.19
N LEU A 484 12.60 0.08 32.17
CA LEU A 484 12.79 0.64 30.84
C LEU A 484 11.93 -0.16 29.84
N PRO A 485 10.64 0.19 29.66
CA PRO A 485 9.84 -0.45 28.63
C PRO A 485 10.55 -0.26 27.28
N PRO A 486 10.67 -1.31 26.45
CA PRO A 486 11.33 -1.17 25.17
C PRO A 486 10.59 -0.15 24.30
N PRO A 487 11.30 0.70 23.53
CA PRO A 487 10.65 1.58 22.57
C PRO A 487 9.79 0.74 21.61
N GLN A 488 8.60 1.25 21.28
CA GLN A 488 7.66 0.54 20.41
C GLN A 488 8.35 0.14 19.11
N GLY A 489 8.49 -1.17 18.89
CA GLY A 489 9.30 -1.77 17.83
C GLY A 489 10.32 -2.82 18.31
N PHE A 490 10.71 -2.82 19.60
CA PHE A 490 11.70 -3.76 20.16
C PHE A 490 11.09 -4.73 21.20
N GLY A 491 10.11 -5.54 20.80
CA GLY A 491 9.55 -6.63 21.64
C GLY A 491 10.13 -8.01 21.24
N PRO A 492 10.34 -8.95 22.19
CA PRO A 492 10.81 -10.29 21.87
C PRO A 492 9.73 -11.14 21.15
N PRO A 493 10.12 -12.22 20.44
CA PRO A 493 9.18 -13.25 19.99
C PRO A 493 8.49 -13.92 21.19
N GLY A 494 7.24 -14.34 21.03
CA GLY A 494 6.38 -14.73 22.15
C GLY A 494 6.85 -15.94 22.97
N GLU A 495 6.62 -15.88 24.28
CA GLU A 495 6.91 -16.98 25.21
C GLU A 495 5.76 -18.00 25.28
N GLY A 496 6.07 -19.27 24.97
CA GLY A 496 5.40 -20.42 25.58
C GLY A 496 6.08 -20.79 26.91
N PRO A 497 5.40 -21.49 27.83
CA PRO A 497 5.82 -21.52 29.23
C PRO A 497 6.98 -22.50 29.50
N ARG A 498 8.22 -21.99 29.59
CA ARG A 498 9.21 -22.25 30.67
C ARG A 498 10.58 -21.63 30.40
N GLY A 499 10.92 -20.60 31.19
CA GLY A 499 12.29 -20.31 31.68
C GLY A 499 13.36 -19.88 30.67
N GLY A 500 13.52 -18.57 30.46
CA GLY A 500 14.64 -18.02 29.69
C GLY A 500 14.61 -16.50 29.48
N ARG A 501 14.43 -15.70 30.53
CA ARG A 501 14.41 -14.22 30.46
C ARG A 501 15.78 -13.68 30.03
N GLY A 502 15.94 -13.29 28.76
CA GLY A 502 17.22 -12.85 28.20
C GLY A 502 17.14 -12.25 26.79
N GLY A 503 16.23 -11.30 26.56
CA GLY A 503 16.06 -10.66 25.24
C GLY A 503 17.19 -9.67 24.90
N PHE A 504 17.60 -9.65 23.62
CA PHE A 504 18.63 -8.74 23.08
C PHE A 504 18.08 -7.31 22.95
N GLY A 505 18.10 -6.54 24.06
CA GLY A 505 17.61 -5.15 24.12
C GLY A 505 18.55 -4.21 24.88
N PRO A 506 18.24 -2.89 24.96
CA PRO A 506 19.09 -1.88 25.60
C PRO A 506 19.50 -2.24 27.04
N THR A 507 18.61 -2.93 27.77
CA THR A 507 18.81 -3.47 29.12
C THR A 507 20.11 -4.26 29.27
N MET A 508 20.50 -5.08 28.28
CA MET A 508 21.73 -5.89 28.30
C MET A 508 22.99 -5.04 28.48
N PHE A 509 22.99 -3.82 27.95
CA PHE A 509 24.15 -2.92 27.94
C PHE A 509 24.10 -1.88 29.06
N VAL A 510 22.88 -1.50 29.49
CA VAL A 510 22.68 -0.47 30.52
C VAL A 510 22.71 -1.07 31.93
N ALA A 511 22.02 -2.18 32.18
CA ALA A 511 21.84 -2.70 33.55
C ALA A 511 23.16 -3.09 34.25
N PRO A 512 24.11 -3.80 33.60
CA PRO A 512 25.38 -4.14 34.24
C PRO A 512 26.24 -2.90 34.51
N GLY A 513 26.19 -1.91 33.62
CA GLY A 513 26.86 -0.63 33.80
C GLY A 513 26.29 0.15 34.97
N LEU A 514 24.97 0.25 35.06
CA LEU A 514 24.27 0.99 36.12
C LEU A 514 24.46 0.33 37.50
N PHE A 515 24.36 -0.99 37.58
CA PHE A 515 24.69 -1.75 38.80
C PHE A 515 26.13 -1.45 39.24
N SER A 516 27.09 -1.57 38.31
CA SER A 516 28.51 -1.36 38.59
C SER A 516 28.87 0.06 39.04
N VAL A 517 28.09 1.10 38.69
CA VAL A 517 28.33 2.47 39.17
C VAL A 517 27.54 2.83 40.43
N ALA A 518 26.46 2.10 40.73
CA ALA A 518 25.63 2.33 41.91
C ALA A 518 26.08 1.50 43.13
N ASP A 519 26.60 0.28 42.94
CA ASP A 519 27.32 -0.48 43.96
C ASP A 519 28.57 0.32 44.35
N ALA A 520 28.53 1.00 45.50
CA ALA A 520 29.58 1.93 45.90
C ALA A 520 30.78 1.19 46.53
N ASN A 521 30.52 0.10 47.24
CA ASN A 521 31.50 -0.62 48.04
C ASN A 521 32.21 -1.77 47.27
N LYS A 522 31.64 -2.20 46.13
CA LYS A 522 32.08 -3.29 45.23
C LYS A 522 31.96 -4.71 45.79
N ASP A 523 31.05 -4.95 46.73
CA ASP A 523 30.76 -6.29 47.28
C ASP A 523 29.79 -7.13 46.42
N THR A 524 29.35 -6.60 45.27
CA THR A 524 28.39 -7.21 44.33
C THR A 524 26.94 -7.31 44.82
N VAL A 525 26.60 -6.54 45.87
CA VAL A 525 25.26 -6.41 46.44
C VAL A 525 24.88 -4.93 46.51
N LEU A 526 23.93 -4.52 45.67
CA LEU A 526 23.41 -3.16 45.65
C LEU A 526 22.34 -2.98 46.75
N THR A 527 22.65 -2.21 47.78
CA THR A 527 21.66 -1.80 48.80
C THR A 527 20.80 -0.63 48.35
N ARG A 528 19.67 -0.42 49.03
CA ARG A 528 18.77 0.73 48.80
C ARG A 528 19.50 2.05 49.02
N GLU A 529 20.27 2.12 50.10
CA GLU A 529 21.02 3.29 50.53
C GLU A 529 22.09 3.67 49.50
N GLU A 530 22.79 2.70 48.93
CA GLU A 530 23.78 2.93 47.86
C GLU A 530 23.13 3.40 46.55
N PHE A 531 22.00 2.80 46.16
CA PHE A 531 21.28 3.22 44.95
C PHE A 531 20.74 4.65 45.08
N GLN A 532 20.16 5.01 46.23
CA GLN A 532 19.73 6.37 46.53
C GLN A 532 20.91 7.36 46.57
N ALA A 533 22.02 6.99 47.21
CA ALA A 533 23.22 7.81 47.28
C ALA A 533 23.85 8.06 45.90
N ALA A 534 23.82 7.06 45.00
CA ALA A 534 24.30 7.19 43.63
C ALA A 534 23.50 8.24 42.85
N PHE A 535 22.15 8.19 42.87
CA PHE A 535 21.30 9.22 42.25
C PHE A 535 21.50 10.59 42.90
N GLY A 536 21.59 10.66 44.23
CA GLY A 536 21.85 11.91 44.96
C GLY A 536 23.18 12.55 44.58
N LYS A 537 24.22 11.74 44.29
CA LYS A 537 25.52 12.17 43.79
C LYS A 537 25.44 12.64 42.33
N TRP A 538 24.83 11.84 41.45
CA TRP A 538 24.70 12.19 40.02
C TRP A 538 23.94 13.49 39.81
N PHE A 539 22.92 13.78 40.64
CA PHE A 539 22.25 15.07 40.59
C PHE A 539 23.23 16.25 40.76
N GLY A 540 24.12 16.16 41.76
CA GLY A 540 25.15 17.18 41.99
C GLY A 540 26.25 17.22 40.93
N ASP A 541 26.61 16.07 40.34
CA ASP A 541 27.62 15.98 39.28
C ASP A 541 27.10 16.51 37.92
N TRP A 542 25.80 16.41 37.67
CA TRP A 542 25.16 16.74 36.38
C TRP A 542 24.52 18.15 36.36
N ASP A 543 24.15 18.71 37.51
CA ASP A 543 23.68 20.11 37.69
C ASP A 543 24.88 21.09 37.77
N GLN A 544 25.75 21.09 36.76
CA GLN A 544 27.04 21.81 36.78
C GLN A 544 26.90 23.34 36.80
N ASP A 545 25.79 23.86 36.30
CA ASP A 545 25.35 25.26 36.35
C ASP A 545 24.65 25.63 37.66
N LYS A 546 24.41 24.65 38.55
CA LYS A 546 23.70 24.81 39.84
C LYS A 546 22.30 25.37 39.69
N SER A 547 21.58 24.96 38.63
CA SER A 547 20.20 25.41 38.39
C SER A 547 19.18 24.75 39.33
N GLY A 548 19.62 23.81 40.17
CA GLY A 548 18.75 23.01 41.05
C GLY A 548 17.87 22.02 40.28
N SER A 549 18.16 21.77 38.99
CA SER A 549 17.29 21.03 38.08
C SER A 549 18.02 20.39 36.91
N LEU A 550 17.60 19.18 36.53
CA LEU A 550 18.11 18.44 35.37
C LEU A 550 17.09 18.40 34.23
N ASP A 551 17.44 18.95 33.06
CA ASP A 551 16.70 18.71 31.81
C ASP A 551 17.17 17.41 31.12
N GLU A 552 16.44 16.98 30.08
CA GLU A 552 16.77 15.76 29.31
C GLU A 552 18.19 15.80 28.70
N GLY A 553 18.70 16.98 28.34
CA GLY A 553 20.05 17.16 27.81
C GLY A 553 21.13 16.95 28.87
N LYS A 554 20.94 17.48 30.08
CA LYS A 554 21.79 17.21 31.24
C LYS A 554 21.75 15.74 31.64
N LEU A 555 20.56 15.12 31.68
CA LEU A 555 20.39 13.69 31.96
C LEU A 555 21.15 12.83 30.94
N ASN A 556 20.94 13.06 29.63
CA ASN A 556 21.60 12.30 28.57
C ASN A 556 23.12 12.46 28.62
N THR A 557 23.62 13.69 28.79
CA THR A 557 25.06 13.97 28.91
C THR A 557 25.67 13.32 30.14
N GLY A 558 25.00 13.43 31.29
CA GLY A 558 25.43 12.85 32.56
C GLY A 558 25.45 11.33 32.55
N LEU A 559 24.41 10.69 32.00
CA LEU A 559 24.35 9.24 31.82
C LEU A 559 25.45 8.73 30.88
N ASN A 560 25.75 9.44 29.79
CA ASN A 560 26.85 9.09 28.87
C ASN A 560 28.25 9.30 29.47
N ALA A 561 28.39 10.17 30.47
CA ALA A 561 29.65 10.40 31.18
C ALA A 561 29.84 9.43 32.38
N THR A 562 28.74 9.00 32.99
CA THR A 562 28.73 8.14 34.18
C THR A 562 28.75 6.66 33.83
N LEU A 563 27.97 6.23 32.83
CA LEU A 563 27.89 4.84 32.41
C LEU A 563 28.96 4.52 31.35
N PRO A 564 29.62 3.35 31.42
CA PRO A 564 30.59 2.97 30.41
C PRO A 564 29.92 2.85 29.04
N PRO A 565 30.57 3.31 27.94
CA PRO A 565 30.04 3.13 26.60
C PRO A 565 29.98 1.63 26.26
N PRO A 566 28.95 1.17 25.52
CA PRO A 566 28.77 -0.26 25.25
C PRO A 566 29.95 -0.82 24.43
N GLN A 567 30.70 -1.74 25.04
CA GLN A 567 31.84 -2.40 24.40
C GLN A 567 31.36 -3.47 23.42
N PHE A 568 31.18 -3.08 22.16
CA PHE A 568 30.95 -4.03 21.06
C PHE A 568 32.25 -4.71 20.60
N GLY A 569 32.73 -5.65 21.44
CA GLY A 569 33.60 -6.76 21.04
C GLY A 569 35.04 -6.72 21.55
N GLY A 570 35.44 -7.77 22.29
CA GLY A 570 36.85 -8.07 22.54
C GLY A 570 37.16 -9.12 23.61
N ARG A 571 37.60 -10.31 23.16
CA ARG A 571 38.53 -11.23 23.86
C ARG A 571 38.01 -12.14 25.00
N GLY A 572 37.19 -13.14 24.64
CA GLY A 572 37.04 -14.37 25.43
C GLY A 572 38.15 -15.38 25.14
N GLY A 573 39.25 -15.32 25.89
CA GLY A 573 40.34 -16.30 25.79
C GLY A 573 40.34 -17.27 26.96
N PHE A 574 39.86 -18.49 26.76
CA PHE A 574 40.07 -19.60 27.70
C PHE A 574 41.19 -20.51 27.19
N GLY A 575 42.29 -20.57 27.94
CA GLY A 575 43.38 -21.49 27.68
C GLY A 575 43.09 -22.87 28.27
N GLY A 576 43.15 -23.90 27.44
CA GLY A 576 43.12 -25.31 27.85
C GLY A 576 43.90 -26.15 26.84
N ARG A 577 45.08 -26.64 27.22
CA ARG A 577 45.93 -27.49 26.36
C ARG A 577 45.57 -28.97 26.52
N GLY A 578 45.69 -29.71 25.41
CA GLY A 578 45.63 -31.17 25.34
C GLY A 578 44.44 -31.66 24.50
N GLY A 579 44.58 -32.58 23.55
CA GLY A 579 45.80 -33.20 23.03
C GLY A 579 45.47 -34.43 22.17
N ASP A 580 46.03 -34.46 20.95
CA ASP A 580 46.22 -35.62 20.06
C ASP A 580 45.02 -36.38 19.43
N ARG A 581 45.23 -36.70 18.12
CA ARG A 581 44.63 -37.78 17.29
C ARG A 581 43.14 -37.68 16.91
N GLU A 582 42.66 -38.22 15.78
CA GLU A 582 43.27 -38.59 14.48
C GLU A 582 42.13 -38.74 13.43
N ARG A 583 42.49 -38.71 12.13
CA ARG A 583 41.83 -39.29 10.92
C ARG A 583 40.34 -39.75 10.99
N GLY A 584 39.56 -39.36 9.97
CA GLY A 584 38.36 -40.11 9.57
C GLY A 584 37.58 -39.44 8.42
N ALA A 585 37.30 -40.19 7.35
CA ALA A 585 36.45 -39.76 6.23
C ALA A 585 35.25 -40.72 6.06
N GLY A 586 34.19 -40.25 5.39
CA GLY A 586 32.93 -40.98 5.20
C GLY A 586 31.87 -40.65 6.28
N GLU A 587 30.56 -40.74 6.05
CA GLU A 587 29.82 -41.19 4.86
C GLU A 587 28.49 -40.44 4.70
N PHE A 588 27.91 -40.55 3.51
CA PHE A 588 26.59 -40.02 3.13
C PHE A 588 25.46 -40.94 3.63
N ARG A 589 24.47 -40.45 4.38
CA ARG A 589 23.17 -41.13 4.58
C ARG A 589 22.06 -40.19 5.07
N GLY A 590 20.98 -40.08 4.30
CA GLY A 590 19.63 -39.89 4.83
C GLY A 590 18.82 -41.19 4.64
N PRO A 591 17.47 -41.20 4.76
CA PRO A 591 16.57 -40.11 5.17
C PRO A 591 15.57 -40.51 6.30
N GLY A 592 14.82 -39.53 6.81
CA GLY A 592 13.67 -39.72 7.73
C GLY A 592 13.74 -38.81 8.97
N GLY A 593 12.65 -38.30 9.53
CA GLY A 593 11.25 -38.53 9.15
C GLY A 593 10.25 -38.29 10.28
N PHE A 594 10.26 -37.10 10.92
CA PHE A 594 9.22 -36.61 11.84
C PHE A 594 9.14 -35.08 11.66
N GLY A 595 8.00 -34.39 11.72
CA GLY A 595 6.70 -34.75 12.27
C GLY A 595 6.19 -33.49 12.98
N GLY A 596 5.34 -32.70 12.31
CA GLY A 596 5.22 -31.27 12.60
C GLY A 596 4.45 -30.88 13.86
N ARG A 597 4.68 -29.64 14.32
CA ARG A 597 3.78 -28.80 15.14
C ARG A 597 4.31 -27.36 15.17
N GLY A 598 3.42 -26.37 15.12
CA GLY A 598 3.77 -24.96 15.37
C GLY A 598 3.98 -24.09 14.13
N GLY A 599 2.98 -24.00 13.25
CA GLY A 599 2.86 -22.81 12.40
C GLY A 599 2.51 -21.61 13.30
N PHE A 600 3.34 -20.57 13.29
CA PHE A 600 3.10 -19.35 14.08
C PHE A 600 2.96 -18.15 13.16
N GLY A 601 1.80 -17.49 13.28
CA GLY A 601 1.26 -16.58 12.28
C GLY A 601 2.09 -15.34 11.99
N PHE A 602 1.84 -14.82 10.79
CA PHE A 602 2.21 -13.49 10.34
C PHE A 602 1.87 -12.44 11.42
N ARG A 603 2.89 -11.79 11.99
CA ARG A 603 2.72 -10.42 12.48
C ARG A 603 2.91 -9.50 11.29
N ALA A 604 1.80 -8.96 10.79
CA ALA A 604 1.86 -7.71 10.05
C ALA A 604 2.65 -6.68 10.86
N GLY A 605 3.40 -5.81 10.16
CA GLY A 605 4.00 -4.64 10.80
C GLY A 605 2.93 -3.78 11.48
N PRO A 606 3.31 -2.82 12.36
CA PRO A 606 2.35 -2.03 13.11
C PRO A 606 1.32 -1.40 12.17
N THR A 607 0.09 -1.89 12.26
CA THR A 607 -1.07 -1.36 11.55
C THR A 607 -1.44 -0.04 12.23
N GLU A 608 -0.71 1.03 11.90
CA GLU A 608 -1.18 2.37 12.19
C GLU A 608 -2.59 2.51 11.60
N PRO A 609 -3.56 3.14 12.30
CA PRO A 609 -4.90 3.33 11.78
C PRO A 609 -4.83 4.28 10.58
N THR A 610 -4.80 3.69 9.38
CA THR A 610 -4.66 4.44 8.14
C THR A 610 -6.00 5.08 7.81
N SER A 611 -6.12 6.35 8.16
CA SER A 611 -7.35 7.10 8.01
C SER A 611 -7.80 7.11 6.54
N SER A 612 -9.09 6.84 6.33
CA SER A 612 -9.70 6.79 5.00
C SER A 612 -10.63 7.99 4.76
N ARG A 613 -10.32 9.14 5.35
CA ARG A 613 -11.15 10.36 5.31
C ARG A 613 -10.38 11.58 4.82
N SER A 614 -9.08 11.48 4.57
CA SER A 614 -8.35 12.57 3.94
C SER A 614 -8.75 12.75 2.47
N ALA A 615 -8.55 13.95 1.94
CA ALA A 615 -8.69 14.27 0.53
C ALA A 615 -7.35 14.72 -0.06
N PHE A 616 -7.11 14.36 -1.32
CA PHE A 616 -6.02 14.88 -2.14
C PHE A 616 -6.58 15.60 -3.35
N VAL A 617 -6.17 16.84 -3.57
CA VAL A 617 -6.53 17.65 -4.73
C VAL A 617 -5.29 17.87 -5.58
N TYR A 618 -5.41 17.69 -6.90
CA TYR A 618 -4.34 17.90 -7.87
C TYR A 618 -4.83 18.82 -8.99
N PHE A 619 -4.15 19.94 -9.22
CA PHE A 619 -4.43 20.85 -10.32
C PHE A 619 -3.23 20.93 -11.27
N ASP A 620 -3.49 20.69 -12.55
CA ASP A 620 -2.48 20.71 -13.60
C ASP A 620 -2.63 22.02 -14.41
N PRO A 621 -1.69 23.00 -14.29
CA PRO A 621 -1.87 24.34 -14.84
C PRO A 621 -1.81 24.39 -16.38
N GLU A 622 -1.22 23.40 -17.02
CA GLU A 622 -1.15 23.31 -18.49
C GLU A 622 -2.50 22.90 -19.07
N THR A 623 -3.12 21.86 -18.49
CA THR A 623 -4.44 21.36 -18.93
C THR A 623 -5.62 22.08 -18.29
N ARG A 624 -5.38 22.84 -17.21
CA ARG A 624 -6.37 23.45 -16.30
C ARG A 624 -7.34 22.44 -15.66
N GLN A 625 -6.98 21.16 -15.61
CA GLN A 625 -7.78 20.13 -14.98
C GLN A 625 -7.49 20.07 -13.48
N LEU A 626 -8.56 20.10 -12.67
CA LEU A 626 -8.53 19.75 -11.25
C LEU A 626 -9.07 18.34 -11.07
N GLN A 627 -8.34 17.50 -10.35
CA GLN A 627 -8.73 16.15 -9.96
C GLN A 627 -8.83 16.10 -8.43
N LEU A 628 -9.98 15.69 -7.91
CA LEU A 628 -10.23 15.47 -6.50
C LEU A 628 -10.28 13.96 -6.22
N PHE A 629 -9.43 13.51 -5.30
CA PHE A 629 -9.40 12.15 -4.80
C PHE A 629 -9.80 12.20 -3.32
N ASP A 630 -11.05 11.87 -3.03
CA ASP A 630 -11.61 11.94 -1.67
C ASP A 630 -11.62 10.55 -0.99
N PHE A 631 -11.68 10.53 0.34
CA PHE A 631 -11.53 9.34 1.18
C PHE A 631 -10.24 8.56 0.92
N VAL A 632 -9.17 9.26 0.51
CA VAL A 632 -7.84 8.68 0.30
C VAL A 632 -7.15 8.42 1.63
N GLN A 633 -6.25 7.44 1.62
CA GLN A 633 -5.39 7.14 2.74
C GLN A 633 -4.09 7.94 2.64
N VAL A 634 -3.78 8.73 3.67
CA VAL A 634 -2.55 9.52 3.76
C VAL A 634 -1.70 8.98 4.91
N VAL A 635 -0.53 8.44 4.57
CA VAL A 635 0.40 7.83 5.53
C VAL A 635 1.64 8.71 5.64
N PRO A 636 2.09 9.07 6.85
CA PRO A 636 3.33 9.83 7.04
C PRO A 636 4.56 9.03 6.57
N ARG A 637 5.61 9.73 6.12
CA ARG A 637 6.95 9.16 5.97
C ARG A 637 8.03 10.15 6.37
N LYS A 638 9.26 9.67 6.56
CA LYS A 638 10.43 10.56 6.59
C LYS A 638 10.43 11.43 5.32
N GLY A 639 10.64 12.73 5.48
CA GLY A 639 10.68 13.69 4.36
C GLY A 639 9.33 14.02 3.72
N GLY A 640 8.19 13.52 4.19
CA GLY A 640 6.89 13.93 3.63
C GLY A 640 5.72 12.97 3.86
N GLN A 641 4.92 12.73 2.83
CA GLN A 641 3.65 11.99 2.89
C GLN A 641 3.58 10.92 1.80
N LYS A 642 2.78 9.88 2.02
CA LYS A 642 2.39 8.89 1.01
C LYS A 642 0.88 8.91 0.86
N VAL A 643 0.37 9.02 -0.37
CA VAL A 643 -1.07 9.06 -0.66
C VAL A 643 -1.45 7.80 -1.43
N HIS A 644 -2.46 7.10 -0.94
CA HIS A 644 -3.01 5.88 -1.54
C HIS A 644 -4.36 6.20 -2.19
N PHE A 645 -4.48 5.91 -3.48
CA PHE A 645 -5.67 6.12 -4.30
C PHE A 645 -6.38 4.79 -4.55
N TYR A 646 -7.68 4.86 -4.78
CA TYR A 646 -8.48 3.72 -5.22
C TYR A 646 -8.06 3.24 -6.63
N LYS A 647 -8.19 1.93 -6.90
CA LYS A 647 -7.74 1.30 -8.17
C LYS A 647 -8.45 1.90 -9.39
N ASP A 648 -9.71 2.30 -9.24
CA ASP A 648 -10.60 2.89 -10.25
C ASP A 648 -10.37 4.40 -10.43
N GLN A 649 -9.75 5.07 -9.46
CA GLN A 649 -9.46 6.50 -9.48
C GLN A 649 -7.95 6.80 -9.25
N PRO A 650 -7.02 6.30 -10.09
CA PRO A 650 -5.59 6.52 -9.92
C PRO A 650 -5.10 7.84 -10.54
N LEU A 651 -4.24 8.59 -9.84
CA LEU A 651 -3.62 9.79 -10.39
C LEU A 651 -2.64 9.42 -11.51
N LYS A 652 -2.94 9.79 -12.77
CA LYS A 652 -2.08 9.50 -13.94
C LYS A 652 -1.64 8.01 -14.02
N LYS A 653 -2.55 7.09 -13.64
CA LYS A 653 -2.37 5.61 -13.48
C LYS A 653 -1.60 5.13 -12.24
N MET A 654 -1.13 6.02 -11.38
CA MET A 654 -0.52 5.68 -10.10
C MET A 654 -1.61 5.45 -9.03
N THR A 655 -1.63 4.28 -8.39
CA THR A 655 -2.50 4.01 -7.22
C THR A 655 -1.86 4.43 -5.90
N THR A 656 -0.57 4.80 -5.90
CA THR A 656 0.11 5.31 -4.70
C THR A 656 1.23 6.24 -5.13
N ILE A 657 1.33 7.40 -4.48
CA ILE A 657 2.39 8.38 -4.68
C ILE A 657 3.08 8.70 -3.36
N ASN A 658 4.35 9.10 -3.44
CA ASN A 658 5.10 9.69 -2.35
C ASN A 658 5.29 11.18 -2.67
N LEU A 659 5.00 12.06 -1.72
CA LEU A 659 5.22 13.50 -1.80
C LEU A 659 6.35 13.82 -0.82
N ILE A 660 7.54 14.12 -1.35
CA ILE A 660 8.81 14.10 -0.61
C ILE A 660 9.53 15.44 -0.77
N PHE A 661 10.11 15.95 0.31
CA PHE A 661 11.12 17.00 0.30
C PHE A 661 12.15 16.68 1.39
N GLU A 662 13.23 15.97 1.03
CA GLU A 662 14.32 15.66 1.99
C GLU A 662 15.41 16.75 1.98
N SER A 663 15.68 17.35 0.82
CA SER A 663 16.53 18.54 0.63
C SER A 663 16.32 19.12 -0.78
N GLU A 664 16.85 20.32 -1.03
CA GLU A 664 16.92 20.93 -2.37
C GLU A 664 17.68 20.03 -3.37
N ASN A 665 18.75 19.36 -2.92
CA ASN A 665 19.48 18.42 -3.77
C ASN A 665 18.62 17.20 -4.14
N ALA A 666 18.00 16.56 -3.14
CA ALA A 666 17.16 15.38 -3.32
C ALA A 666 16.02 15.64 -4.32
N ALA A 667 15.35 16.80 -4.18
CA ALA A 667 14.28 17.21 -5.08
C ALA A 667 14.71 17.31 -6.55
N LEU A 668 15.98 17.64 -6.83
CA LEU A 668 16.52 17.76 -8.19
C LEU A 668 17.18 16.47 -8.70
N ALA A 669 17.96 15.79 -7.84
CA ALA A 669 18.77 14.62 -8.17
C ALA A 669 17.92 13.42 -8.60
N GLU A 670 16.89 13.08 -7.82
CA GLU A 670 16.04 11.91 -8.03
C GLU A 670 15.27 11.95 -9.38
N PRO A 671 14.56 13.02 -9.79
CA PRO A 671 13.88 13.05 -11.08
C PRO A 671 14.84 13.10 -12.27
N LEU A 672 16.05 13.67 -12.11
CA LEU A 672 17.11 13.59 -13.12
C LEU A 672 17.67 12.16 -13.23
N ALA A 673 17.87 11.47 -12.11
CA ALA A 673 18.36 10.09 -12.09
C ALA A 673 17.40 9.14 -12.80
N TYR A 674 16.10 9.20 -12.49
CA TYR A 674 15.08 8.41 -13.20
C TYR A 674 15.02 8.71 -14.71
N GLU A 675 15.47 9.89 -15.17
CA GLU A 675 15.59 10.19 -16.60
C GLU A 675 16.78 9.48 -17.26
N VAL A 676 17.90 9.29 -16.55
CA VAL A 676 19.01 8.45 -17.03
C VAL A 676 18.52 7.00 -17.21
N TYR A 677 17.89 6.42 -16.19
CA TYR A 677 17.35 5.05 -16.25
C TYR A 677 16.39 4.87 -17.43
N ARG A 678 15.43 5.79 -17.64
CA ARG A 678 14.50 5.73 -18.79
C ARG A 678 15.22 5.76 -20.13
N ARG A 679 16.25 6.60 -20.29
CA ARG A 679 16.99 6.75 -21.55
C ARG A 679 17.86 5.55 -21.89
N VAL A 680 18.41 4.85 -20.90
CA VAL A 680 19.14 3.59 -21.14
C VAL A 680 18.21 2.38 -21.33
N GLY A 681 16.89 2.53 -21.16
CA GLY A 681 15.90 1.47 -21.41
C GLY A 681 15.32 0.82 -20.14
N VAL A 682 15.57 1.37 -18.96
CA VAL A 682 15.05 0.85 -17.68
C VAL A 682 13.77 1.59 -17.29
N ALA A 683 12.71 0.85 -16.97
CA ALA A 683 11.51 1.43 -16.38
C ALA A 683 11.83 2.07 -15.02
N ALA A 684 11.53 3.36 -14.86
CA ALA A 684 11.73 4.10 -13.62
C ALA A 684 10.40 4.71 -13.13
N PRO A 685 10.28 5.02 -11.82
CA PRO A 685 9.15 5.76 -11.28
C PRO A 685 8.85 7.04 -12.07
N GLN A 686 7.56 7.36 -12.23
CA GLN A 686 7.17 8.70 -12.65
C GLN A 686 7.45 9.70 -11.53
N SER A 687 8.10 10.82 -11.86
CA SER A 687 8.54 11.81 -10.87
C SER A 687 8.35 13.24 -11.38
N HIS A 688 7.63 14.07 -10.64
CA HIS A 688 7.38 15.47 -11.01
C HIS A 688 7.34 16.38 -9.78
N HIS A 689 7.79 17.62 -9.94
CA HIS A 689 7.65 18.64 -8.91
C HIS A 689 6.19 19.09 -8.81
N VAL A 690 5.70 19.29 -7.59
CA VAL A 690 4.38 19.86 -7.31
C VAL A 690 4.49 20.94 -6.23
N ARG A 691 3.73 22.04 -6.32
CA ARG A 691 3.60 23.00 -5.22
C ARG A 691 2.56 22.43 -4.25
N LEU A 692 3.00 22.03 -3.06
CA LEU A 692 2.18 21.34 -2.09
C LEU A 692 1.66 22.32 -1.02
N ALA A 693 0.39 22.17 -0.67
CA ALA A 693 -0.20 22.71 0.55
C ALA A 693 -0.70 21.56 1.43
N LEU A 694 -0.47 21.66 2.73
CA LEU A 694 -0.92 20.71 3.74
C LEU A 694 -1.92 21.43 4.64
N ASN A 695 -3.18 20.99 4.65
CA ASN A 695 -4.23 21.53 5.52
C ASN A 695 -4.40 23.07 5.38
N GLY A 696 -4.27 23.57 4.14
CA GLY A 696 -4.30 25.00 3.82
C GLY A 696 -2.98 25.76 4.01
N GLN A 697 -2.00 25.17 4.69
CA GLN A 697 -0.67 25.78 4.89
C GLN A 697 0.28 25.46 3.73
N PRO A 698 1.10 26.42 3.24
CA PRO A 698 2.07 26.15 2.19
C PRO A 698 3.19 25.23 2.69
N ALA A 699 3.43 24.13 1.98
CA ALA A 699 4.58 23.25 2.23
C ALA A 699 5.75 23.51 1.25
N GLY A 700 5.58 24.44 0.31
CA GLY A 700 6.53 24.74 -0.77
C GLY A 700 6.43 23.74 -1.92
N TYR A 701 7.40 23.75 -2.83
CA TYR A 701 7.52 22.65 -3.79
C TYR A 701 8.02 21.37 -3.11
N SER A 702 7.53 20.23 -3.60
CA SER A 702 7.88 18.87 -3.21
C SER A 702 7.99 18.00 -4.47
N LEU A 703 8.71 16.88 -4.36
CA LEU A 703 8.76 15.86 -5.40
C LEU A 703 7.62 14.86 -5.22
N LEU A 704 6.76 14.72 -6.22
CA LEU A 704 5.84 13.60 -6.36
C LEU A 704 6.57 12.45 -7.04
N VAL A 705 6.64 11.29 -6.41
CA VAL A 705 7.25 10.04 -6.93
C VAL A 705 6.23 8.90 -6.89
N GLU A 706 6.04 8.23 -8.03
CA GLU A 706 5.26 6.99 -8.15
C GLU A 706 5.79 5.91 -7.21
N GLN A 707 4.92 5.24 -6.46
CA GLN A 707 5.32 4.05 -5.70
C GLN A 707 5.49 2.85 -6.64
N VAL A 708 6.67 2.23 -6.65
CA VAL A 708 6.86 0.92 -7.28
C VAL A 708 5.97 -0.12 -6.56
N ASN A 709 4.97 -0.62 -7.28
CA ASN A 709 3.93 -1.56 -6.84
C ASN A 709 3.23 -2.22 -8.05
N ARG A 710 2.13 -2.97 -7.84
CA ARG A 710 1.34 -3.58 -8.95
C ARG A 710 0.89 -2.58 -10.03
N ALA A 711 0.63 -1.30 -9.71
CA ALA A 711 0.27 -0.28 -10.71
C ALA A 711 1.47 0.16 -11.57
N PHE A 712 2.66 0.31 -10.98
CA PHE A 712 3.90 0.52 -11.73
C PHE A 712 4.16 -0.63 -12.72
N LEU A 713 3.95 -1.90 -12.29
CA LEU A 713 4.11 -3.06 -13.16
C LEU A 713 3.17 -2.97 -14.38
N ARG A 714 1.86 -2.79 -14.16
CA ARG A 714 0.87 -2.59 -15.24
C ARG A 714 1.23 -1.41 -16.17
N ARG A 715 1.68 -0.28 -15.61
CA ARG A 715 2.05 0.92 -16.39
C ARG A 715 3.21 0.63 -17.36
N ASN A 716 4.15 -0.22 -16.96
CA ASN A 716 5.31 -0.62 -17.75
C ASN A 716 5.10 -1.95 -18.52
N LYS A 717 3.86 -2.43 -18.64
CA LYS A 717 3.46 -3.66 -19.36
C LYS A 717 4.06 -4.96 -18.79
N LEU A 718 4.36 -4.96 -17.50
CA LEU A 718 4.82 -6.13 -16.74
C LEU A 718 3.62 -6.82 -16.08
N SER A 719 3.72 -8.12 -15.83
CA SER A 719 2.64 -8.86 -15.14
C SER A 719 2.54 -8.42 -13.69
N ASP A 720 1.36 -8.03 -13.24
CA ASP A 720 1.17 -7.49 -11.90
C ASP A 720 0.95 -8.54 -10.81
N ASP A 721 0.99 -9.82 -11.19
CA ASP A 721 1.02 -11.02 -10.35
C ASP A 721 2.44 -11.55 -10.03
N GLY A 722 3.49 -11.01 -10.66
CA GLY A 722 4.88 -11.41 -10.40
C GLY A 722 5.39 -11.03 -8.99
N ASN A 723 6.49 -11.67 -8.56
CA ASN A 723 7.10 -11.45 -7.24
C ASN A 723 7.98 -10.18 -7.26
N LEU A 724 7.56 -9.13 -6.56
CA LEU A 724 8.25 -7.85 -6.42
C LEU A 724 8.84 -7.74 -5.02
N TYR A 725 10.11 -7.37 -4.92
CA TYR A 725 10.84 -7.20 -3.67
C TYR A 725 11.40 -5.77 -3.59
N LYS A 726 11.29 -5.11 -2.43
CA LYS A 726 11.99 -3.85 -2.13
C LYS A 726 13.24 -4.15 -1.31
N LEU A 727 14.37 -3.53 -1.62
CA LEU A 727 15.54 -3.64 -0.75
C LEU A 727 15.47 -2.71 0.49
N LEU A 728 15.89 -3.25 1.62
CA LEU A 728 15.97 -2.59 2.92
C LEU A 728 17.42 -2.42 3.37
N TRP A 729 17.88 -1.17 3.45
CA TRP A 729 19.27 -0.81 3.73
C TRP A 729 19.82 -1.27 5.09
N TYR A 730 18.94 -1.49 6.07
CA TYR A 730 19.31 -1.84 7.45
C TYR A 730 19.38 -3.35 7.71
N GLU A 731 18.79 -4.16 6.84
CA GLU A 731 18.81 -5.62 6.95
C GLU A 731 20.07 -6.22 6.33
N ARG A 732 20.47 -7.40 6.81
CA ARG A 732 21.73 -8.06 6.41
C ARG A 732 21.58 -9.47 5.86
N ASP A 733 20.51 -10.18 6.23
CA ASP A 733 20.17 -11.45 5.58
C ASP A 733 19.37 -11.21 4.30
N LEU A 734 19.54 -12.12 3.33
CA LEU A 734 18.95 -12.03 2.00
C LEU A 734 17.42 -11.84 2.03
N VAL A 735 16.72 -12.56 2.91
CA VAL A 735 15.26 -12.62 2.98
C VAL A 735 14.67 -11.32 3.54
N ARG A 736 15.17 -10.84 4.68
CA ARG A 736 14.70 -9.56 5.24
C ARG A 736 15.15 -8.37 4.42
N GLN A 737 16.34 -8.41 3.82
CA GLN A 737 16.78 -7.36 2.92
C GLN A 737 15.84 -7.24 1.72
N HIS A 738 15.36 -8.34 1.16
CA HIS A 738 14.43 -8.35 0.03
C HIS A 738 12.99 -8.42 0.55
N GLU A 739 12.48 -7.30 1.06
CA GLU A 739 11.12 -7.22 1.59
C GLU A 739 10.10 -7.45 0.47
N LYS A 740 9.38 -8.57 0.50
CA LYS A 740 8.41 -8.95 -0.54
C LYS A 740 7.19 -8.01 -0.52
N LYS A 741 6.78 -7.51 -1.68
CA LYS A 741 5.76 -6.45 -1.89
C LYS A 741 4.53 -6.89 -2.70
N THR A 742 4.60 -8.07 -3.29
CA THR A 742 3.48 -8.76 -3.94
C THR A 742 3.57 -10.22 -3.54
N ASN A 743 2.43 -10.89 -3.39
CA ASN A 743 2.34 -12.30 -3.02
C ASN A 743 3.09 -12.55 -1.67
N THR A 744 2.86 -11.66 -0.69
CA THR A 744 3.73 -11.52 0.50
C THR A 744 3.64 -12.69 1.48
N ARG A 745 2.67 -13.59 1.27
CA ARG A 745 2.48 -14.83 2.05
C ARG A 745 3.26 -16.03 1.52
N GLU A 746 3.71 -15.97 0.29
CA GLU A 746 4.69 -16.92 -0.22
C GLU A 746 6.07 -16.60 0.34
N GLY A 747 6.91 -17.62 0.49
CA GLY A 747 8.32 -17.44 0.81
C GLY A 747 9.15 -16.80 -0.30
N HIS A 748 10.45 -16.83 -0.08
CA HIS A 748 11.49 -16.30 -0.99
C HIS A 748 12.25 -17.43 -1.71
N ASP A 749 11.62 -18.59 -1.90
CA ASP A 749 12.30 -19.79 -2.44
C ASP A 749 12.89 -19.57 -3.83
N ASP A 750 12.26 -18.70 -4.64
CA ASP A 750 12.76 -18.27 -5.94
C ASP A 750 14.07 -17.47 -5.83
N LEU A 751 14.10 -16.47 -4.95
CA LEU A 751 15.27 -15.65 -4.64
C LEU A 751 16.40 -16.49 -4.02
N LEU A 752 16.07 -17.31 -3.02
CA LEU A 752 17.01 -18.19 -2.32
C LEU A 752 17.68 -19.17 -3.29
N SER A 753 16.89 -19.80 -4.16
CA SER A 753 17.40 -20.74 -5.16
C SER A 753 18.31 -20.06 -6.18
N LEU A 754 17.92 -18.87 -6.66
CA LEU A 754 18.71 -18.09 -7.61
C LEU A 754 20.07 -17.67 -7.04
N ILE A 755 20.09 -17.07 -5.84
CA ILE A 755 21.32 -16.59 -5.22
C ILE A 755 22.26 -17.76 -4.88
N ASN A 756 21.73 -18.86 -4.36
CA ASN A 756 22.49 -20.09 -4.09
C ASN A 756 23.14 -20.65 -5.37
N ALA A 757 22.45 -20.60 -6.52
CA ALA A 757 23.00 -21.03 -7.80
C ALA A 757 24.11 -20.07 -8.31
N LEU A 758 23.90 -18.75 -8.22
CA LEU A 758 24.90 -17.74 -8.61
C LEU A 758 26.17 -17.78 -7.74
N GLN A 759 26.04 -18.10 -6.45
CA GLN A 759 27.17 -18.19 -5.52
C GLN A 759 28.02 -19.45 -5.69
N LYS A 760 27.44 -20.55 -6.20
CA LYS A 760 28.13 -21.84 -6.38
C LYS A 760 28.82 -22.00 -7.72
N THR A 761 28.54 -21.12 -8.68
CA THR A 761 29.01 -21.22 -10.06
C THR A 761 29.85 -20.01 -10.45
N GLN A 762 30.75 -20.17 -11.42
CA GLN A 762 31.55 -19.09 -12.00
C GLN A 762 31.71 -19.29 -13.52
N GLY A 763 32.22 -18.29 -14.23
CA GLY A 763 32.52 -18.38 -15.66
C GLY A 763 31.30 -18.73 -16.51
N ASP A 764 31.47 -19.67 -17.44
CA ASP A 764 30.43 -20.04 -18.41
C ASP A 764 29.23 -20.78 -17.75
N GLU A 765 29.44 -21.54 -16.68
CA GLU A 765 28.34 -22.20 -15.96
C GLU A 765 27.41 -21.16 -15.29
N GLN A 766 28.00 -20.17 -14.64
CA GLN A 766 27.26 -19.05 -14.06
C GLN A 766 26.59 -18.20 -15.16
N TRP A 767 27.21 -18.11 -16.35
CA TRP A 767 26.62 -17.40 -17.49
C TRP A 767 25.35 -18.08 -18.02
N GLU A 768 25.29 -19.41 -18.05
CA GLU A 768 24.04 -20.13 -18.38
C GLU A 768 22.95 -19.87 -17.33
N ILE A 769 23.30 -19.82 -16.04
CA ILE A 769 22.37 -19.42 -14.97
C ILE A 769 21.90 -17.98 -15.16
N ILE A 770 22.80 -17.05 -15.50
CA ILE A 770 22.47 -15.64 -15.74
C ILE A 770 21.49 -15.52 -16.92
N LYS A 771 21.82 -16.08 -18.09
CA LYS A 771 20.92 -16.07 -19.26
C LYS A 771 19.58 -16.75 -18.99
N LYS A 772 19.56 -17.84 -18.22
CA LYS A 772 18.33 -18.56 -17.90
C LYS A 772 17.40 -17.72 -17.03
N ASN A 773 17.92 -17.02 -16.02
CA ASN A 773 17.08 -16.41 -14.98
C ASN A 773 16.92 -14.88 -15.11
N PHE A 774 17.77 -14.15 -15.84
CA PHE A 774 17.68 -12.69 -15.94
C PHE A 774 17.28 -12.21 -17.33
N ASP A 775 16.61 -11.06 -17.38
CA ASP A 775 16.64 -10.20 -18.56
C ASP A 775 18.00 -9.49 -18.60
N VAL A 776 18.94 -10.09 -19.32
CA VAL A 776 20.34 -9.63 -19.35
C VAL A 776 20.46 -8.19 -19.85
N GLU A 777 19.67 -7.79 -20.84
CA GLU A 777 19.72 -6.45 -21.41
C GLU A 777 19.23 -5.41 -20.39
N GLN A 778 18.10 -5.68 -19.74
CA GLN A 778 17.54 -4.83 -18.70
C GLN A 778 18.51 -4.65 -17.53
N MET A 779 19.10 -5.76 -17.06
CA MET A 779 20.05 -5.77 -15.94
C MET A 779 21.33 -5.01 -16.28
N VAL A 780 21.85 -5.15 -17.50
CA VAL A 780 22.98 -4.35 -18.01
C VAL A 780 22.60 -2.86 -18.01
N ASN A 781 21.44 -2.51 -18.55
CA ASN A 781 20.98 -1.12 -18.60
C ASN A 781 20.80 -0.51 -17.19
N TYR A 782 20.32 -1.28 -16.20
CA TYR A 782 20.22 -0.85 -14.80
C TYR A 782 21.60 -0.46 -14.25
N PHE A 783 22.58 -1.37 -14.28
CA PHE A 783 23.91 -1.08 -13.75
C PHE A 783 24.64 0.02 -14.54
N VAL A 784 24.35 0.17 -15.84
CA VAL A 784 24.89 1.27 -16.65
C VAL A 784 24.40 2.63 -16.13
N ALA A 785 23.11 2.79 -15.86
CA ALA A 785 22.59 4.01 -15.25
C ALA A 785 23.17 4.25 -13.84
N SER A 786 23.16 3.25 -12.95
CA SER A 786 23.69 3.39 -11.58
C SER A 786 25.18 3.78 -11.57
N MET A 787 25.99 3.21 -12.46
CA MET A 787 27.42 3.53 -12.61
C MET A 787 27.64 4.93 -13.19
N ALA A 788 26.86 5.34 -14.19
CA ALA A 788 26.94 6.67 -14.78
C ALA A 788 26.48 7.77 -13.80
N LEU A 789 25.49 7.48 -12.94
CA LEU A 789 24.98 8.37 -11.89
C LEU A 789 25.89 8.47 -10.66
N SER A 790 26.94 7.66 -10.57
CA SER A 790 27.74 7.48 -9.34
C SER A 790 26.86 7.07 -8.13
N ASN A 791 25.83 6.26 -8.38
CA ASN A 791 24.96 5.73 -7.32
C ASN A 791 25.72 4.67 -6.52
N TRP A 792 26.36 5.10 -5.43
CA TRP A 792 27.23 4.30 -4.58
C TRP A 792 26.49 3.23 -3.75
N ASP A 793 25.18 3.40 -3.50
CA ASP A 793 24.38 2.44 -2.72
C ASP A 793 23.50 1.55 -3.62
N GLY A 794 23.20 1.99 -4.86
CA GLY A 794 22.37 1.34 -5.87
C GLY A 794 22.80 -0.07 -6.33
N PHE A 795 24.03 -0.48 -6.01
CA PHE A 795 24.52 -1.83 -6.26
C PHE A 795 24.16 -2.81 -5.12
N TRP A 796 23.91 -2.29 -3.92
CA TRP A 796 23.61 -3.06 -2.69
C TRP A 796 22.15 -2.90 -2.22
N ASN A 797 21.54 -1.74 -2.49
CA ASN A 797 20.27 -1.26 -1.96
C ASN A 797 19.67 -0.24 -2.98
N ASN A 798 18.60 0.50 -2.66
CA ASN A 798 18.04 1.56 -3.52
C ASN A 798 17.50 1.05 -4.87
N TYR A 799 16.92 -0.17 -4.84
CA TYR A 799 16.14 -0.72 -5.92
C TYR A 799 15.01 -1.63 -5.45
N PHE A 800 14.14 -1.94 -6.38
CA PHE A 800 13.25 -3.10 -6.35
C PHE A 800 13.79 -4.16 -7.30
N THR A 801 13.68 -5.44 -6.93
CA THR A 801 13.83 -6.58 -7.84
C THR A 801 12.46 -7.17 -8.13
N TYR A 802 12.28 -7.65 -9.36
CA TYR A 802 11.02 -8.26 -9.80
C TYR A 802 11.32 -9.56 -10.53
N HIS A 803 10.50 -10.58 -10.27
CA HIS A 803 10.53 -11.89 -10.88
C HIS A 803 9.17 -12.20 -11.53
N ASP A 804 9.20 -12.34 -12.85
CA ASP A 804 8.03 -12.56 -13.70
C ASP A 804 7.60 -14.05 -13.69
N VAL A 805 7.12 -14.53 -12.54
CA VAL A 805 6.83 -15.97 -12.30
C VAL A 805 5.76 -16.58 -13.23
N HIS A 806 4.91 -15.75 -13.85
CA HIS A 806 3.81 -16.20 -14.71
C HIS A 806 3.98 -15.81 -16.19
N GLY A 807 4.90 -14.89 -16.51
CA GLY A 807 5.27 -14.54 -17.88
C GLY A 807 6.58 -15.20 -18.33
N SER A 808 7.64 -14.40 -18.36
CA SER A 808 8.95 -14.73 -18.92
C SER A 808 9.83 -15.62 -18.02
N GLY A 809 9.51 -15.75 -16.73
CA GLY A 809 10.37 -16.40 -15.72
C GLY A 809 11.69 -15.65 -15.49
N LYS A 810 11.76 -14.35 -15.81
CA LYS A 810 12.97 -13.54 -15.72
C LYS A 810 12.96 -12.60 -14.52
N TRP A 811 14.17 -12.29 -14.05
CA TRP A 811 14.47 -11.29 -13.05
C TRP A 811 14.93 -9.97 -13.68
N THR A 812 14.47 -8.86 -13.11
CA THR A 812 14.73 -7.47 -13.51
C THR A 812 14.89 -6.55 -12.30
N MET A 813 15.49 -5.35 -12.48
CA MET A 813 15.69 -4.35 -11.42
C MET A 813 15.08 -2.98 -11.76
N TYR A 814 14.55 -2.26 -10.76
CA TYR A 814 13.99 -0.91 -10.93
C TYR A 814 14.50 0.05 -9.85
N PRO A 815 14.90 1.29 -10.20
CA PRO A 815 15.53 2.23 -9.27
C PRO A 815 14.57 2.79 -8.22
N TRP A 816 15.11 3.17 -7.06
CA TRP A 816 14.37 3.78 -5.95
C TRP A 816 15.29 4.60 -5.04
N ASP A 817 14.82 5.74 -4.50
CA ASP A 817 15.60 6.56 -3.54
C ASP A 817 16.91 7.07 -4.18
N GLU A 818 16.81 7.66 -5.37
CA GLU A 818 17.97 8.13 -6.16
C GLU A 818 18.41 9.56 -5.77
N ASP A 819 18.20 9.96 -4.51
CA ASP A 819 18.49 11.31 -3.99
C ASP A 819 20.01 11.57 -3.81
N ASN A 820 20.77 10.52 -3.45
CA ASN A 820 22.22 10.54 -3.28
C ASN A 820 22.96 10.04 -4.53
N THR A 821 22.62 10.65 -5.67
CA THR A 821 23.24 10.42 -6.98
C THR A 821 23.98 11.67 -7.45
N TRP A 822 24.43 11.68 -8.71
CA TRP A 822 25.18 12.78 -9.34
C TRP A 822 26.44 13.19 -8.56
N GLY A 823 27.04 12.22 -7.87
CA GLY A 823 28.24 12.41 -7.08
C GLY A 823 28.02 13.14 -5.75
N THR A 824 26.78 13.36 -5.29
CA THR A 824 26.53 13.83 -3.91
C THR A 824 26.55 12.64 -2.93
N SER A 825 27.22 12.79 -1.78
CA SER A 825 27.21 11.78 -0.71
C SER A 825 26.91 12.42 0.65
N MET A 826 26.01 11.80 1.42
CA MET A 826 25.72 12.26 2.78
C MET A 826 26.97 12.18 3.67
N GLY A 827 27.23 13.26 4.42
CA GLY A 827 28.14 13.25 5.58
C GLY A 827 29.64 13.34 5.29
N PHE A 828 30.13 13.09 4.07
CA PHE A 828 31.58 13.11 3.77
C PHE A 828 32.13 14.47 3.31
N GLY A 829 31.59 15.57 3.86
CA GLY A 829 32.21 16.91 3.75
C GLY A 829 31.56 17.92 2.80
N GLY A 830 30.31 18.30 3.09
CA GLY A 830 29.66 19.51 2.53
C GLY A 830 29.29 19.46 1.04
N MET A 831 28.71 20.56 0.54
CA MET A 831 28.43 20.79 -0.90
C MET A 831 29.74 21.05 -1.69
N GLY A 832 30.74 20.17 -1.59
CA GLY A 832 32.09 20.43 -2.10
C GLY A 832 32.77 19.27 -2.82
N GLN A 833 32.33 18.02 -2.61
CA GLN A 833 32.91 16.86 -3.28
C GLN A 833 31.89 16.17 -4.19
N VAL A 834 31.91 16.56 -5.47
CA VAL A 834 31.28 15.78 -6.55
C VAL A 834 32.09 14.51 -6.75
N PHE A 835 31.50 13.37 -6.44
CA PHE A 835 32.15 12.06 -6.53
C PHE A 835 32.12 11.52 -7.98
N TYR A 836 33.10 11.93 -8.79
CA TYR A 836 33.23 11.51 -10.20
C TYR A 836 34.12 10.27 -10.42
N ASN A 837 34.92 9.86 -9.43
CA ASN A 837 35.99 8.87 -9.55
C ASN A 837 35.64 7.45 -9.05
N MET A 838 34.35 7.09 -9.00
CA MET A 838 33.90 5.72 -8.70
C MET A 838 34.43 4.74 -9.77
N PRO A 839 35.24 3.72 -9.42
CA PRO A 839 35.85 2.85 -10.42
C PRO A 839 34.82 2.01 -11.18
N ILE A 840 35.12 1.63 -12.42
CA ILE A 840 34.25 0.77 -13.25
C ILE A 840 34.13 -0.67 -12.72
N THR A 841 34.93 -1.04 -11.70
CA THR A 841 34.81 -2.28 -10.93
C THR A 841 33.79 -2.20 -9.80
N PHE A 842 33.28 -1.00 -9.45
CA PHE A 842 32.43 -0.84 -8.28
C PHE A 842 31.17 -1.73 -8.35
N GLY A 843 30.87 -2.39 -7.25
CA GLY A 843 29.70 -3.27 -7.13
C GLY A 843 29.84 -4.68 -7.73
N MET A 844 31.04 -5.08 -8.21
CA MET A 844 31.32 -6.46 -8.69
C MET A 844 32.04 -7.33 -7.65
N ASN A 845 31.86 -8.65 -7.71
CA ASN A 845 32.65 -9.59 -6.91
C ASN A 845 34.15 -9.45 -7.25
N GLY A 846 34.97 -9.35 -6.20
CA GLY A 846 36.41 -9.06 -6.33
C GLY A 846 36.77 -7.57 -6.22
N ASP A 847 35.79 -6.65 -6.25
CA ASP A 847 36.05 -5.23 -6.02
C ASP A 847 36.66 -4.96 -4.63
N THR A 848 37.53 -3.96 -4.58
CA THR A 848 38.25 -3.53 -3.39
C THR A 848 38.13 -2.03 -3.21
N PRO A 849 37.97 -1.51 -1.98
CA PRO A 849 37.92 -0.08 -1.74
C PRO A 849 39.21 0.59 -2.24
N PRO A 850 39.13 1.82 -2.77
CA PRO A 850 40.32 2.64 -3.05
C PRO A 850 41.18 2.74 -1.78
N GLY A 851 42.46 2.37 -1.91
CA GLY A 851 43.38 2.22 -0.76
C GLY A 851 43.58 0.77 -0.29
N GLY A 852 42.86 -0.21 -0.84
CA GLY A 852 43.17 -1.65 -0.73
C GLY A 852 42.82 -2.34 0.60
N ARG A 853 42.24 -1.64 1.59
CA ARG A 853 41.80 -2.25 2.86
C ARG A 853 40.29 -2.19 3.04
N ARG A 854 39.65 -3.36 3.09
CA ARG A 854 38.25 -3.52 3.53
C ARG A 854 38.14 -3.27 5.03
N GLY A 855 37.25 -2.37 5.44
CA GLY A 855 36.92 -2.17 6.86
C GLY A 855 35.75 -1.23 7.06
N PHE A 856 34.64 -1.74 7.61
CA PHE A 856 33.67 -0.89 8.29
C PHE A 856 34.20 -0.64 9.71
N GLY A 857 34.82 0.53 9.91
CA GLY A 857 35.51 0.91 11.14
C GLY A 857 36.95 0.35 11.22
N GLY A 858 37.95 1.19 10.91
CA GLY A 858 39.36 0.87 11.17
C GLY A 858 40.35 1.11 10.03
N GLY A 859 40.46 2.36 9.54
CA GLY A 859 41.66 2.88 8.85
C GLY A 859 42.10 2.18 7.55
N GLY A 860 41.56 2.60 6.40
CA GLY A 860 42.22 2.36 5.11
C GLY A 860 41.37 2.46 3.84
N GLY A 861 40.04 2.37 3.94
CA GLY A 861 39.13 2.53 2.80
C GLY A 861 38.41 3.88 2.80
N ALA A 862 38.03 4.39 1.62
CA ALA A 862 37.21 5.59 1.49
C ALA A 862 35.78 5.35 2.04
N GLY A 863 35.26 6.30 2.82
CA GLY A 863 34.02 6.11 3.60
C GLY A 863 32.73 5.91 2.80
N TRP A 864 32.74 6.20 1.49
CA TRP A 864 31.63 5.98 0.56
C TRP A 864 31.58 4.56 -0.02
N TRP A 865 32.63 3.73 0.14
CA TRP A 865 32.69 2.42 -0.54
C TRP A 865 31.77 1.38 0.11
N ARG A 866 31.12 0.56 -0.72
CA ARG A 866 30.18 -0.52 -0.33
C ARG A 866 30.63 -1.87 -0.85
N GLN A 867 30.17 -2.94 -0.19
CA GLN A 867 30.28 -4.29 -0.71
C GLN A 867 29.30 -4.51 -1.88
N PRO A 868 29.62 -5.39 -2.84
CA PRO A 868 28.69 -5.81 -3.89
C PRO A 868 27.40 -6.42 -3.34
N GLY A 869 26.26 -6.08 -3.95
CA GLY A 869 24.98 -6.72 -3.64
C GLY A 869 24.87 -8.14 -4.18
N TYR A 870 23.87 -8.87 -3.71
CA TYR A 870 23.61 -10.26 -4.09
C TYR A 870 23.43 -10.46 -5.61
N PHE A 871 22.94 -9.44 -6.33
CA PHE A 871 22.74 -9.46 -7.78
C PHE A 871 23.95 -8.84 -8.51
N SER A 872 24.35 -7.62 -8.13
CA SER A 872 25.42 -6.88 -8.81
C SER A 872 26.77 -7.61 -8.76
N GLY A 873 27.10 -8.21 -7.60
CA GLY A 873 28.36 -8.90 -7.36
C GLY A 873 28.67 -10.00 -8.36
N PRO A 874 27.85 -11.06 -8.44
CA PRO A 874 28.08 -12.15 -9.40
C PRO A 874 27.89 -11.70 -10.86
N LEU A 875 26.91 -10.84 -11.17
CA LEU A 875 26.65 -10.44 -12.56
C LEU A 875 27.79 -9.59 -13.13
N LEU A 876 28.20 -8.50 -12.47
CA LEU A 876 29.25 -7.61 -12.98
C LEU A 876 30.66 -8.24 -12.99
N ALA A 877 30.85 -9.35 -12.28
CA ALA A 877 32.08 -10.14 -12.28
C ALA A 877 32.07 -11.30 -13.28
N ASN A 878 30.90 -11.69 -13.83
CA ASN A 878 30.84 -12.70 -14.87
C ASN A 878 31.44 -12.15 -16.18
N PRO A 879 32.42 -12.81 -16.83
CA PRO A 879 33.11 -12.24 -17.99
C PRO A 879 32.18 -11.87 -19.16
N GLN A 880 31.16 -12.69 -19.43
CA GLN A 880 30.24 -12.45 -20.56
C GLN A 880 29.29 -11.28 -20.25
N PHE A 881 28.74 -11.22 -19.04
CA PHE A 881 27.91 -10.09 -18.59
C PHE A 881 28.73 -8.79 -18.51
N ARG A 882 29.96 -8.85 -17.97
CA ARG A 882 30.88 -7.70 -17.91
C ARG A 882 31.19 -7.14 -19.30
N LYS A 883 31.41 -7.99 -20.30
CA LYS A 883 31.61 -7.56 -21.68
C LYS A 883 30.42 -6.78 -22.25
N LEU A 884 29.20 -7.25 -21.99
CA LEU A 884 27.97 -6.54 -22.39
C LEU A 884 27.80 -5.21 -21.65
N PHE A 885 28.05 -5.22 -20.33
CA PHE A 885 28.04 -4.03 -19.49
C PHE A 885 29.03 -2.95 -19.97
N LEU A 886 30.28 -3.32 -20.26
CA LEU A 886 31.29 -2.38 -20.75
C LEU A 886 30.96 -1.82 -22.14
N ALA A 887 30.42 -2.64 -23.03
CA ALA A 887 29.98 -2.18 -24.36
C ALA A 887 28.81 -1.18 -24.26
N ARG A 888 27.78 -1.50 -23.45
CA ARG A 888 26.63 -0.62 -23.23
C ARG A 888 27.00 0.63 -22.42
N MET A 889 27.96 0.53 -21.49
CA MET A 889 28.53 1.68 -20.78
C MET A 889 29.15 2.67 -21.75
N LYS A 890 30.01 2.19 -22.67
CA LYS A 890 30.62 3.03 -23.69
C LYS A 890 29.58 3.72 -24.57
N GLU A 891 28.63 2.96 -25.11
CA GLU A 891 27.54 3.48 -25.94
C GLU A 891 26.71 4.55 -25.19
N ALA A 892 26.37 4.30 -23.93
CA ALA A 892 25.62 5.25 -23.11
C ALA A 892 26.43 6.53 -22.82
N LEU A 893 27.73 6.44 -22.57
CA LEU A 893 28.60 7.61 -22.42
C LEU A 893 28.83 8.36 -23.73
N GLU A 894 28.73 7.70 -24.88
CA GLU A 894 28.90 8.32 -26.19
C GLU A 894 27.60 8.98 -26.70
N SER A 895 26.42 8.53 -26.29
CA SER A 895 25.13 8.95 -26.90
C SER A 895 23.98 9.31 -25.94
N ILE A 896 24.02 8.89 -24.67
CA ILE A 896 22.90 9.07 -23.72
C ILE A 896 23.26 10.01 -22.57
N TYR A 897 24.36 9.73 -21.87
CA TYR A 897 24.84 10.47 -20.70
C TYR A 897 25.87 11.53 -21.13
N THR A 898 25.41 12.51 -21.90
CA THR A 898 26.26 13.59 -22.46
C THR A 898 25.75 14.97 -22.08
N GLU A 899 26.60 15.98 -22.24
CA GLU A 899 26.26 17.39 -21.96
C GLU A 899 25.11 17.86 -22.88
N GLU A 900 25.13 17.47 -24.15
CA GLU A 900 24.11 17.80 -25.16
C GLU A 900 22.72 17.28 -24.78
N VAL A 901 22.65 16.12 -24.12
CA VAL A 901 21.39 15.52 -23.66
C VAL A 901 20.92 16.12 -22.34
N PHE A 902 21.81 16.21 -21.33
CA PHE A 902 21.39 16.54 -19.96
C PHE A 902 21.45 18.02 -19.60
N VAL A 903 22.33 18.83 -20.20
CA VAL A 903 22.38 20.29 -19.91
C VAL A 903 21.05 20.99 -20.24
N PRO A 904 20.37 20.71 -21.37
CA PRO A 904 19.04 21.28 -21.65
C PRO A 904 17.98 20.86 -20.61
N ILE A 905 18.01 19.61 -20.14
CA ILE A 905 17.07 19.08 -19.15
C ILE A 905 17.27 19.76 -17.79
N ILE A 906 18.53 19.89 -17.35
CA ILE A 906 18.91 20.59 -16.11
C ILE A 906 18.49 22.08 -16.18
N ASN A 907 18.73 22.76 -17.31
CA ASN A 907 18.31 24.14 -17.52
C ASN A 907 16.77 24.31 -17.45
N ALA A 908 16.03 23.46 -18.15
CA ALA A 908 14.56 23.48 -18.12
C ALA A 908 14.00 23.22 -16.72
N MET A 909 14.64 22.34 -15.94
CA MET A 909 14.28 22.09 -14.55
C MET A 909 14.51 23.33 -13.66
N GLY A 910 15.66 23.99 -13.80
CA GLY A 910 15.96 25.23 -13.09
C GLY A 910 14.94 26.34 -13.39
N GLU A 911 14.72 26.64 -14.67
CA GLU A 911 13.78 27.68 -15.12
C GLU A 911 12.32 27.39 -14.73
N ARG A 912 11.96 26.12 -14.54
CA ARG A 912 10.66 25.72 -14.00
C ARG A 912 10.55 25.96 -12.49
N LEU A 913 11.64 25.80 -11.73
CA LEU A 913 11.66 25.82 -10.27
C LEU A 913 12.06 27.15 -9.63
N ARG A 914 12.73 28.08 -10.32
CA ARG A 914 13.09 29.40 -9.76
C ARG A 914 11.94 30.09 -9.00
N PRO A 915 10.70 30.21 -9.54
CA PRO A 915 9.60 30.86 -8.81
C PRO A 915 9.21 30.09 -7.53
N GLU A 916 9.30 28.76 -7.59
CA GLU A 916 8.89 27.86 -6.51
C GLU A 916 9.92 27.83 -5.37
N VAL A 917 11.20 28.03 -5.69
CA VAL A 917 12.28 28.22 -4.71
C VAL A 917 12.11 29.53 -3.95
N SER A 918 11.80 30.64 -4.64
CA SER A 918 11.48 31.92 -3.98
C SER A 918 10.24 31.80 -3.09
N LEU A 919 9.13 31.27 -3.61
CA LEU A 919 7.90 31.07 -2.84
C LEU A 919 8.10 30.16 -1.63
N ARG A 920 8.94 29.11 -1.74
CA ARG A 920 9.32 28.28 -0.59
C ARG A 920 10.13 29.09 0.43
N ALA A 921 11.14 29.85 -0.02
CA ALA A 921 11.94 30.66 0.89
C ALA A 921 11.07 31.67 1.66
N GLU A 922 10.21 32.41 0.96
CA GLU A 922 9.26 33.36 1.54
C GLU A 922 8.30 32.69 2.55
N ALA A 923 7.69 31.56 2.18
CA ALA A 923 6.75 30.83 3.04
C ALA A 923 7.37 30.30 4.34
N PHE A 924 8.69 30.08 4.37
CA PHE A 924 9.45 29.61 5.53
C PHE A 924 10.34 30.70 6.17
N GLY A 925 10.20 31.98 5.77
CA GLY A 925 10.96 33.10 6.35
C GLY A 925 12.45 33.10 6.03
N MET A 926 12.86 32.45 4.93
CA MET A 926 14.24 32.36 4.45
C MET A 926 14.55 33.40 3.36
N ASP A 927 15.84 33.69 3.16
CA ASP A 927 16.31 34.57 2.08
C ASP A 927 16.14 33.90 0.70
N ALA A 928 15.23 34.45 -0.11
CA ALA A 928 14.94 33.98 -1.47
C ALA A 928 16.13 34.14 -2.44
N SER A 929 16.95 35.18 -2.28
CA SER A 929 18.14 35.39 -3.12
C SER A 929 19.19 34.31 -2.83
N ARG A 930 19.39 33.98 -1.55
CA ARG A 930 20.27 32.89 -1.13
C ARG A 930 19.74 31.52 -1.58
N ALA A 931 18.43 31.30 -1.51
CA ALA A 931 17.81 30.07 -1.99
C ALA A 931 17.99 29.88 -3.51
N LEU A 932 17.87 30.96 -4.30
CA LEU A 932 18.14 30.95 -5.73
C LEU A 932 19.63 30.71 -6.05
N GLN A 933 20.56 31.31 -5.28
CA GLN A 933 22.00 31.04 -5.42
C GLN A 933 22.33 29.57 -5.15
N ASN A 934 21.72 28.96 -4.13
CA ASN A 934 21.87 27.53 -3.86
C ASN A 934 21.33 26.66 -5.02
N LEU A 935 20.17 27.02 -5.60
CA LEU A 935 19.65 26.35 -6.79
C LEU A 935 20.65 26.41 -7.95
N ASP A 936 21.21 27.59 -8.25
CA ASP A 936 22.17 27.76 -9.34
C ASP A 936 23.46 26.96 -9.12
N GLN A 937 23.94 26.86 -7.87
CA GLN A 937 25.07 26.01 -7.51
C GLN A 937 24.77 24.51 -7.71
N LEU A 938 23.60 24.02 -7.29
CA LEU A 938 23.18 22.64 -7.50
C LEU A 938 23.04 22.30 -8.99
N LEU A 939 22.39 23.18 -9.78
CA LEU A 939 22.27 23.02 -11.23
C LEU A 939 23.64 22.99 -11.92
N GLN A 940 24.62 23.77 -11.44
CA GLN A 940 25.99 23.68 -11.94
C GLN A 940 26.69 22.37 -11.53
N ALA A 941 26.50 21.89 -10.30
CA ALA A 941 27.06 20.62 -9.85
C ALA A 941 26.58 19.43 -10.70
N PHE A 942 25.30 19.40 -11.10
CA PHE A 942 24.77 18.38 -12.02
C PHE A 942 25.46 18.43 -13.40
N ARG A 943 25.68 19.62 -13.97
CA ARG A 943 26.43 19.79 -15.24
C ARG A 943 27.87 19.31 -15.12
N ASP A 944 28.55 19.75 -14.08
CA ASP A 944 29.92 19.36 -13.76
C ASP A 944 30.05 17.84 -13.60
N HIS A 945 29.06 17.18 -12.98
CA HIS A 945 29.04 15.73 -12.84
C HIS A 945 28.92 15.04 -14.21
N VAL A 946 27.95 15.43 -15.07
CA VAL A 946 27.80 14.84 -16.43
C VAL A 946 29.14 14.81 -17.15
N LYS A 947 29.81 15.97 -17.20
CA LYS A 947 31.10 16.13 -17.86
C LYS A 947 32.20 15.29 -17.21
N LYS A 948 32.52 15.55 -15.94
CA LYS A 948 33.69 14.96 -15.25
C LYS A 948 33.55 13.45 -15.07
N ARG A 949 32.33 12.97 -14.81
CA ARG A 949 32.04 11.53 -14.67
C ARG A 949 32.19 10.80 -16.00
N ARG A 950 31.71 11.41 -17.09
CA ARG A 950 31.84 10.87 -18.45
C ARG A 950 33.31 10.81 -18.89
N GLU A 951 34.06 11.89 -18.69
CA GLU A 951 35.51 11.95 -18.94
C GLU A 951 36.26 10.86 -18.15
N PHE A 952 35.96 10.69 -16.85
CA PHE A 952 36.58 9.67 -16.01
C PHE A 952 36.28 8.24 -16.46
N LEU A 953 35.03 7.95 -16.84
CA LEU A 953 34.61 6.61 -17.27
C LEU A 953 35.16 6.25 -18.65
N LEU A 954 35.15 7.17 -19.61
CA LEU A 954 35.78 6.98 -20.92
C LEU A 954 37.32 6.87 -20.82
N ALA A 955 37.93 7.37 -19.73
CA ALA A 955 39.35 7.20 -19.46
C ALA A 955 39.73 5.81 -18.92
N GLN A 956 38.77 4.96 -18.51
CA GLN A 956 39.05 3.60 -18.03
C GLN A 956 39.41 2.65 -19.18
N GLU A 957 40.49 1.89 -19.06
CA GLU A 957 40.98 0.99 -20.12
C GLU A 957 39.94 -0.05 -20.55
N GLU A 958 39.18 -0.62 -19.60
CA GLU A 958 38.11 -1.58 -19.91
C GLU A 958 37.00 -0.97 -20.76
N VAL A 959 36.68 0.32 -20.57
CA VAL A 959 35.65 1.04 -21.34
C VAL A 959 36.20 1.46 -22.71
N LYS A 960 37.44 1.94 -22.80
CA LYS A 960 38.09 2.28 -24.08
C LYS A 960 38.08 1.10 -25.05
N ASN A 961 38.52 -0.06 -24.53
CA ASN A 961 38.73 -1.28 -25.30
C ASN A 961 37.43 -2.09 -25.52
N ALA A 962 36.33 -1.69 -24.87
CA ALA A 962 35.01 -2.28 -25.10
C ALA A 962 34.61 -2.19 -26.58
N GLY A 963 34.09 -3.31 -27.09
CA GLY A 963 33.69 -3.49 -28.50
C GLY A 963 34.82 -3.89 -29.45
N GLN A 964 36.09 -3.92 -29.03
CA GLN A 964 37.19 -4.38 -29.89
C GLN A 964 37.30 -5.91 -29.95
N PRO A 965 37.65 -6.51 -31.11
CA PRO A 965 37.94 -7.94 -31.19
C PRO A 965 39.19 -8.30 -30.37
N GLY A 966 39.04 -9.21 -29.40
CA GLY A 966 40.16 -9.74 -28.62
C GLY A 966 40.35 -9.15 -27.22
N ALA A 967 39.57 -8.12 -26.82
CA ALA A 967 39.45 -7.73 -25.42
C ALA A 967 38.86 -8.90 -24.60
N ARG A 968 39.64 -9.42 -23.64
CA ARG A 968 39.27 -10.50 -22.71
C ARG A 968 39.02 -9.94 -21.32
#